data_AF-A0A8J6CZS3-F1
#
_entry.id   AF-A0A8J6CZS3-F1
#
_cell.length_a   1.000
_cell.length_b   1.000
_cell.length_c   1.000
_cell.angle_alpha   90.00
_cell.angle_beta   90.00
_cell.angle_gamma   90.00
#
_symmetry.space_group_name_H-M   'P 1'
#
loop_
_entity.id
_entity.type
_entity.pdbx_description
1 polymer ?
#
loop_
_entity_poly.entity_id
_entity_poly.type
_entity_poly.pdbx_seq_one_letter_code
_entity_poly.pdbx_strand_id
1 'polypeptide(L)'
;MPFGLTNAPAVFIDLMNSIFRPYLDKFVVVFIDDILIYSKDETEHTVHLRIVLQTLRNKQLYAKFSKSEFWLREVGFLGHIVSGDGIRVDPSKISAIIDWKPPKNVTEVRSFLGLAGYYRQFVNGFSIIAAPMTRLLRKDVKFEWTEECQQSFEELKKLLTEAPVLVQPESGKEFVVYSDASLNGLGCVLMQEGKVVAYASRQLKPHERNYPTHDLELAAVVFALKIWRHYLYGEKCRVYTDHKSLKYLMSQKDLNLRQRRWLELLKDYELVIDYHPGKANVVADALSRKLLFALRVMNIQLKMSDDSSILAEIRARPMFLQEISEAQKNYQDLLAKRRQCEADTGSDFRIGSDDSLMFKNQICVPKNDESIQKILHEAHNGCLAVHPGSTKMYNDLKKMYWRSGMKRDISKFDRITMDFVLGLPLTPGKKDAIWVIVDRLTKSAHFIPVRTGYSLNKLAELYIREIVRLHGIPLSIISDRDPRFTSRFWQKYQKALDTKLNFSTAFHPQTDWQSERVIQILEDMLRCCVLEFQGSWERYLPLVEFSYNNSYQTSLKMAPYEALYGRKCRMPLYWTELKENQIYGVDLIKETEEKVKVIRDCLKATSDRQKSYADLKQKEIEFQVGDKVFLKVSPWKKVLRFGRKGKLSPHFIGPYEIIEKVGLVAYRLALPPELERIHDVFHVSMLRRYRSDPSHIISLTKIELRLDMTYEEEPIKILARKVKKLRNKSVALVKVLWQKIGLKRLHGNLKKL
;
A
#
# COMPACT_ATOMS: atom_id res chain seq x y z
N MET A 1 51.11 -7.46 5.05
CA MET A 1 49.68 -7.73 5.33
C MET A 1 49.39 -9.16 4.88
N PRO A 2 48.89 -10.06 5.74
CA PRO A 2 48.59 -11.45 5.35
C PRO A 2 47.32 -11.55 4.49
N PHE A 3 47.26 -12.58 3.63
CA PHE A 3 46.09 -12.86 2.80
C PHE A 3 44.90 -13.33 3.65
N GLY A 4 43.68 -12.99 3.21
CA GLY A 4 42.42 -13.46 3.83
C GLY A 4 41.81 -12.53 4.88
N LEU A 5 42.46 -11.44 5.25
CA LEU A 5 41.86 -10.41 6.12
C LEU A 5 40.78 -9.63 5.35
N THR A 6 39.58 -9.53 5.93
CA THR A 6 38.42 -8.85 5.32
C THR A 6 38.68 -7.38 4.98
N ASN A 7 39.50 -6.68 5.77
CA ASN A 7 39.83 -5.27 5.54
C ASN A 7 41.11 -5.05 4.71
N ALA A 8 41.80 -6.12 4.31
CA ALA A 8 43.05 -5.99 3.56
C ALA A 8 42.92 -5.17 2.27
N PRO A 9 41.91 -5.42 1.40
CA PRO A 9 41.75 -4.65 0.17
C PRO A 9 41.48 -3.17 0.43
N ALA A 10 40.64 -2.85 1.44
CA ALA A 10 40.29 -1.47 1.76
C ALA A 10 41.50 -0.67 2.27
N VAL A 11 42.31 -1.27 3.16
CA VAL A 11 43.53 -0.64 3.67
C VAL A 11 44.58 -0.47 2.57
N PHE A 12 44.67 -1.43 1.65
CA PHE A 12 45.59 -1.34 0.52
C PHE A 12 45.19 -0.26 -0.49
N ILE A 13 43.89 -0.13 -0.78
CA ILE A 13 43.35 0.97 -1.60
C ILE A 13 43.68 2.32 -0.95
N ASP A 14 43.47 2.48 0.36
CA ASP A 14 43.73 3.73 1.06
C ASP A 14 45.22 4.12 0.98
N LEU A 15 46.11 3.15 1.18
CA LEU A 15 47.55 3.33 1.00
C LEU A 15 47.87 3.78 -0.44
N MET A 16 47.36 3.06 -1.45
CA MET A 16 47.63 3.39 -2.84
C MET A 16 47.08 4.77 -3.23
N ASN A 17 45.86 5.09 -2.80
CA ASN A 17 45.25 6.40 -3.02
C ASN A 17 46.05 7.51 -2.34
N SER A 18 46.60 7.27 -1.15
CA SER A 18 47.45 8.24 -0.46
C SER A 18 48.77 8.50 -1.20
N ILE A 19 49.36 7.47 -1.81
CA ILE A 19 50.64 7.54 -2.54
C ILE A 19 50.44 8.24 -3.89
N PHE A 20 49.41 7.84 -4.63
CA PHE A 20 49.14 8.36 -5.97
C PHE A 20 48.26 9.59 -5.99
N ARG A 21 47.80 10.11 -4.84
CA ARG A 21 46.95 11.30 -4.71
C ARG A 21 47.28 12.46 -5.66
N PRO A 22 48.56 12.84 -5.90
CA PRO A 22 48.88 13.93 -6.81
C PRO A 22 48.58 13.65 -8.30
N TYR A 23 48.51 12.37 -8.67
CA TYR A 23 48.46 11.83 -10.03
C TYR A 23 47.14 11.11 -10.35
N LEU A 24 46.33 10.79 -9.33
CA LEU A 24 44.99 10.21 -9.47
C LEU A 24 44.13 11.09 -10.39
N ASP A 25 43.39 10.43 -11.27
CA ASP A 25 42.44 11.02 -12.24
C ASP A 25 43.07 12.04 -13.22
N LYS A 26 44.41 12.12 -13.27
CA LYS A 26 45.16 12.86 -14.30
C LYS A 26 45.73 11.95 -15.36
N PHE A 27 46.47 10.93 -14.92
CA PHE A 27 47.07 9.90 -15.78
C PHE A 27 47.19 8.54 -15.09
N VAL A 28 46.76 8.42 -13.83
CA VAL A 28 46.75 7.18 -13.05
C VAL A 28 45.35 6.92 -12.50
N VAL A 29 44.85 5.70 -12.69
CA VAL A 29 43.70 5.15 -11.95
C VAL A 29 44.19 3.97 -11.13
N VAL A 30 43.79 3.90 -9.86
CA VAL A 30 44.12 2.76 -8.99
C VAL A 30 42.85 2.11 -8.49
N PHE A 31 42.78 0.78 -8.62
CA PHE A 31 41.70 -0.01 -8.05
C PHE A 31 42.27 -1.28 -7.40
N ILE A 32 42.21 -1.34 -6.07
CA ILE A 32 42.84 -2.41 -5.27
C ILE A 32 44.32 -2.55 -5.62
N ASP A 33 44.69 -3.59 -6.36
CA ASP A 33 46.04 -3.94 -6.78
C ASP A 33 46.37 -3.54 -8.22
N ASP A 34 45.37 -3.15 -9.01
CA ASP A 34 45.54 -2.77 -10.40
C ASP A 34 45.80 -1.26 -10.52
N ILE A 35 46.91 -0.92 -11.19
CA ILE A 35 47.31 0.45 -11.51
C ILE A 35 47.23 0.62 -13.02
N LEU A 36 46.28 1.43 -13.47
CA LEU A 36 46.13 1.81 -14.88
C LEU A 36 46.82 3.16 -15.11
N ILE A 37 47.74 3.19 -16.07
CA ILE A 37 48.44 4.40 -16.49
C ILE A 37 47.99 4.72 -17.92
N TYR A 38 47.47 5.91 -18.15
CA TYR A 38 46.99 6.34 -19.47
C TYR A 38 47.59 7.70 -19.85
N SER A 39 47.76 7.97 -21.13
CA SER A 39 48.40 9.19 -21.65
C SER A 39 47.93 9.46 -23.07
N LYS A 40 48.08 10.69 -23.56
CA LYS A 40 47.62 11.05 -24.91
C LYS A 40 48.61 10.58 -25.98
N ASP A 41 49.90 10.74 -25.69
CA ASP A 41 51.01 10.45 -26.61
C ASP A 41 52.05 9.53 -25.98
N GLU A 42 52.82 8.81 -26.83
CA GLU A 42 53.87 7.89 -26.37
C GLU A 42 55.00 8.59 -25.58
N THR A 43 55.33 9.83 -25.95
CA THR A 43 56.34 10.65 -25.27
C THR A 43 55.89 11.01 -23.85
N GLU A 44 54.63 11.41 -23.71
CA GLU A 44 54.01 11.70 -22.41
C GLU A 44 53.90 10.43 -21.57
N HIS A 45 53.52 9.31 -22.20
CA HIS A 45 53.42 8.00 -21.55
C HIS A 45 54.75 7.55 -20.94
N THR A 46 55.87 7.80 -21.64
CA THR A 46 57.22 7.52 -21.11
C THR A 46 57.48 8.24 -19.79
N VAL A 47 57.09 9.52 -19.73
CA VAL A 47 57.26 10.36 -18.54
C VAL A 47 56.36 9.88 -17.40
N HIS A 48 55.09 9.60 -17.69
CA HIS A 48 54.13 9.09 -16.72
C HIS A 48 54.54 7.73 -16.14
N LEU A 49 54.98 6.79 -16.99
CA LEU A 49 55.54 5.50 -16.55
C LEU A 49 56.72 5.69 -15.61
N ARG A 50 57.65 6.58 -15.95
CA ARG A 50 58.81 6.87 -15.11
C ARG A 50 58.41 7.42 -13.74
N ILE A 51 57.45 8.34 -13.69
CA ILE A 51 56.93 8.91 -12.44
C ILE A 51 56.31 7.81 -11.57
N VAL A 52 55.45 6.97 -12.13
CA VAL A 52 54.74 5.91 -11.39
C VAL A 52 55.72 4.87 -10.85
N LEU A 53 56.62 4.36 -11.69
CA LEU A 53 57.60 3.35 -11.29
C LEU A 53 58.59 3.91 -10.26
N GLN A 54 59.01 5.17 -10.38
CA GLN A 54 59.87 5.82 -9.39
C GLN A 54 59.14 5.99 -8.05
N THR A 55 57.84 6.33 -8.10
CA THR A 55 57.02 6.46 -6.89
C THR A 55 56.88 5.12 -6.17
N LEU A 56 56.62 4.04 -6.91
CA LEU A 56 56.58 2.68 -6.36
C LEU A 56 57.93 2.30 -5.72
N ARG A 57 59.04 2.56 -6.41
CA ARG A 57 60.39 2.30 -5.91
C ARG A 57 60.70 3.07 -4.63
N ASN A 58 60.37 4.37 -4.58
CA ASN A 58 60.59 5.23 -3.42
C ASN A 58 59.77 4.77 -2.20
N LYS A 59 58.56 4.25 -2.43
CA LYS A 59 57.67 3.72 -1.39
C LYS A 59 57.87 2.23 -1.11
N GLN A 60 58.88 1.61 -1.70
CA GLN A 60 59.21 0.19 -1.57
C GLN A 60 58.03 -0.75 -1.89
N LEU A 61 57.22 -0.36 -2.88
CA LEU A 61 56.15 -1.18 -3.44
C LEU A 61 56.64 -1.86 -4.72
N TYR A 62 56.23 -3.11 -4.92
CA TYR A 62 56.72 -3.93 -6.03
C TYR A 62 55.56 -4.38 -6.91
N ALA A 63 55.65 -4.06 -8.20
CA ALA A 63 54.75 -4.60 -9.22
C ALA A 63 55.28 -5.95 -9.72
N LYS A 64 54.39 -6.93 -9.89
CA LYS A 64 54.76 -8.24 -10.41
C LYS A 64 54.89 -8.17 -11.94
N PHE A 65 56.12 -8.18 -12.44
CA PHE A 65 56.42 -8.01 -13.87
C PHE A 65 55.67 -9.00 -14.77
N SER A 66 55.56 -10.26 -14.39
CA SER A 66 54.82 -11.29 -15.16
C SER A 66 53.32 -11.01 -15.33
N LYS A 67 52.75 -10.07 -14.57
CA LYS A 67 51.35 -9.63 -14.65
C LYS A 67 51.21 -8.18 -15.14
N SER A 68 52.33 -7.54 -15.47
CA SER A 68 52.34 -6.14 -15.90
C SER A 68 52.38 -6.09 -17.42
N GLU A 69 51.51 -5.29 -18.00
CA GLU A 69 51.45 -5.05 -19.44
C GLU A 69 51.83 -3.59 -19.71
N PHE A 70 52.62 -3.36 -20.76
CA PHE A 70 53.14 -2.03 -21.10
C PHE A 70 52.92 -1.74 -22.58
N TRP A 71 52.77 -0.45 -22.92
CA TRP A 71 52.68 0.02 -24.31
C TRP A 71 51.53 -0.60 -25.12
N LEU A 72 50.39 -0.82 -24.46
CA LEU A 72 49.19 -1.35 -25.12
C LEU A 72 48.29 -0.22 -25.62
N ARG A 73 47.69 -0.43 -26.79
CA ARG A 73 46.62 0.43 -27.34
C ARG A 73 45.24 0.08 -26.81
N GLU A 74 45.06 -1.16 -26.36
CA GLU A 74 43.86 -1.66 -25.71
C GLU A 74 44.28 -2.45 -24.47
N VAL A 75 43.63 -2.24 -23.34
CA VAL A 75 43.97 -2.91 -22.08
C VAL A 75 42.73 -3.44 -21.37
N GLY A 76 42.82 -4.65 -20.84
CA GLY A 76 41.81 -5.22 -19.95
C GLY A 76 41.91 -4.58 -18.57
N PHE A 77 40.88 -3.87 -18.12
CA PHE A 77 40.83 -3.25 -16.80
C PHE A 77 39.44 -3.43 -16.18
N LEU A 78 39.37 -4.02 -14.97
CA LEU A 78 38.11 -4.27 -14.23
C LEU A 78 37.03 -5.01 -15.03
N GLY A 79 37.43 -5.96 -15.89
CA GLY A 79 36.48 -6.72 -16.72
C GLY A 79 35.92 -5.94 -17.92
N HIS A 80 36.55 -4.82 -18.28
CA HIS A 80 36.31 -4.08 -19.52
C HIS A 80 37.58 -4.03 -20.36
N ILE A 81 37.44 -3.89 -21.67
CA ILE A 81 38.55 -3.51 -22.54
C ILE A 81 38.45 -2.01 -22.78
N VAL A 82 39.49 -1.28 -22.40
CA VAL A 82 39.64 0.15 -22.61
C VAL A 82 40.50 0.35 -23.85
N SER A 83 39.97 1.05 -24.84
CA SER A 83 40.61 1.34 -26.14
C SER A 83 40.49 2.83 -26.47
N GLY A 84 41.22 3.30 -27.48
CA GLY A 84 41.08 4.69 -27.98
C GLY A 84 39.67 5.02 -28.49
N ASP A 85 38.92 4.03 -28.96
CA ASP A 85 37.54 4.19 -29.44
C ASP A 85 36.50 4.21 -28.30
N GLY A 86 36.89 3.79 -27.09
CA GLY A 86 36.04 3.72 -25.91
C GLY A 86 36.20 2.44 -25.10
N ILE A 87 35.20 2.19 -24.25
CA ILE A 87 35.13 1.06 -23.33
C ILE A 87 34.20 0.01 -23.93
N ARG A 88 34.65 -1.24 -23.98
CA ARG A 88 33.82 -2.40 -24.35
C ARG A 88 33.85 -3.46 -23.25
N VAL A 89 32.90 -4.37 -23.30
CA VAL A 89 32.85 -5.53 -22.39
C VAL A 89 33.97 -6.51 -22.75
N ASP A 90 34.67 -7.06 -21.75
CA ASP A 90 35.71 -8.08 -21.98
C ASP A 90 35.11 -9.38 -22.55
N PRO A 91 35.48 -9.80 -23.78
CA PRO A 91 35.01 -11.02 -24.41
C PRO A 91 35.21 -12.28 -23.56
N SER A 92 36.26 -12.31 -22.73
CA SER A 92 36.58 -13.42 -21.83
C SER A 92 35.55 -13.58 -20.71
N LYS A 93 34.89 -12.48 -20.32
CA LYS A 93 33.76 -12.50 -19.37
C LYS A 93 32.43 -12.77 -20.08
N ILE A 94 32.29 -12.34 -21.33
CA ILE A 94 31.11 -12.61 -22.16
C ILE A 94 31.01 -14.10 -22.50
N SER A 95 32.12 -14.78 -22.80
CA SER A 95 32.11 -16.22 -23.09
C SER A 95 31.51 -17.04 -21.93
N ALA A 96 31.88 -16.71 -20.68
CA ALA A 96 31.28 -17.30 -19.49
C ALA A 96 29.76 -17.04 -19.36
N ILE A 97 29.29 -15.90 -19.87
CA ILE A 97 27.86 -15.56 -19.94
C ILE A 97 27.18 -16.36 -21.06
N ILE A 98 27.79 -16.48 -22.24
CA ILE A 98 27.27 -17.24 -23.38
C ILE A 98 27.12 -18.73 -23.02
N ASP A 99 28.07 -19.30 -22.29
CA ASP A 99 28.03 -20.70 -21.88
C ASP A 99 27.13 -20.95 -20.66
N TRP A 100 26.57 -19.88 -20.07
CA TRP A 100 25.73 -19.99 -18.89
C TRP A 100 24.43 -20.73 -19.20
N LYS A 101 24.17 -21.81 -18.44
CA LYS A 101 22.95 -22.63 -18.58
C LYS A 101 21.75 -21.92 -17.93
N PRO A 102 20.51 -22.15 -18.42
CA PRO A 102 19.32 -21.58 -17.80
C PRO A 102 19.27 -21.84 -16.28
N PRO A 103 19.14 -20.79 -15.45
CA PRO A 103 19.10 -20.90 -13.99
C PRO A 103 17.99 -21.83 -13.50
N LYS A 104 18.31 -22.72 -12.57
CA LYS A 104 17.35 -23.68 -11.98
C LYS A 104 16.87 -23.29 -10.59
N ASN A 105 17.46 -22.28 -9.98
CA ASN A 105 17.11 -21.83 -8.65
C ASN A 105 17.28 -20.31 -8.49
N VAL A 106 16.68 -19.76 -7.43
CA VAL A 106 16.70 -18.32 -7.11
C VAL A 106 18.13 -17.79 -6.92
N THR A 107 19.04 -18.63 -6.41
CA THR A 107 20.44 -18.26 -6.17
C THR A 107 21.21 -18.06 -7.48
N GLU A 108 21.04 -18.97 -8.45
CA GLU A 108 21.62 -18.87 -9.79
C GLU A 108 21.04 -17.68 -10.56
N VAL A 109 19.74 -17.43 -10.45
CA VAL A 109 19.11 -16.23 -11.04
C VAL A 109 19.72 -14.95 -10.45
N ARG A 110 19.93 -14.91 -9.14
CA ARG A 110 20.56 -13.76 -8.47
C ARG A 110 22.01 -13.58 -8.91
N SER A 111 22.76 -14.67 -9.06
CA SER A 111 24.15 -14.65 -9.53
C SER A 111 24.23 -14.12 -10.97
N PHE A 112 23.41 -14.66 -11.87
CA PHE A 112 23.33 -14.22 -13.26
C PHE A 112 22.91 -12.75 -13.38
N LEU A 113 21.85 -12.32 -12.70
CA LEU A 113 21.40 -10.93 -12.70
C LEU A 113 22.42 -9.98 -12.06
N GLY A 114 23.20 -10.45 -11.08
CA GLY A 114 24.30 -9.68 -10.51
C GLY A 114 25.40 -9.41 -11.54
N LEU A 115 25.81 -10.45 -12.26
CA LEU A 115 26.83 -10.33 -13.32
C LEU A 115 26.32 -9.51 -14.52
N ALA A 116 25.11 -9.79 -15.01
CA ALA A 116 24.50 -9.02 -16.09
C ALA A 116 24.24 -7.56 -15.67
N GLY A 117 23.93 -7.34 -14.39
CA GLY A 117 23.74 -6.02 -13.79
C GLY A 117 25.02 -5.18 -13.74
N TYR A 118 26.20 -5.80 -13.68
CA TYR A 118 27.49 -5.10 -13.81
C TYR A 118 27.61 -4.43 -15.18
N TYR A 119 27.19 -5.11 -16.24
CA TYR A 119 27.22 -4.62 -17.62
C TYR A 119 25.96 -3.85 -18.05
N ARG A 120 25.08 -3.48 -17.10
CA ARG A 120 23.81 -2.80 -17.40
C ARG A 120 23.96 -1.52 -18.21
N GLN A 121 25.10 -0.83 -18.10
CA GLN A 121 25.38 0.43 -18.79
C GLN A 121 25.57 0.25 -20.31
N PHE A 122 25.87 -0.97 -20.76
CA PHE A 122 26.03 -1.35 -22.16
C PHE A 122 24.73 -1.89 -22.78
N VAL A 123 23.76 -2.27 -21.93
CA VAL A 123 22.53 -2.94 -22.37
C VAL A 123 21.36 -1.95 -22.41
N ASN A 124 20.86 -1.73 -23.61
CA ASN A 124 19.66 -0.93 -23.83
C ASN A 124 18.44 -1.61 -23.15
N GLY A 125 17.80 -0.96 -22.19
CA GLY A 125 16.53 -1.42 -21.61
C GLY A 125 16.65 -2.56 -20.58
N PHE A 126 17.84 -2.75 -20.01
CA PHE A 126 18.15 -3.84 -19.08
C PHE A 126 17.05 -4.14 -18.03
N SER A 127 16.51 -3.12 -17.37
CA SER A 127 15.52 -3.28 -16.30
C SER A 127 14.19 -3.89 -16.75
N ILE A 128 13.82 -3.70 -18.02
CA ILE A 128 12.58 -4.24 -18.59
C ILE A 128 12.82 -5.69 -19.03
N ILE A 129 13.95 -5.95 -19.70
CA ILE A 129 14.33 -7.30 -20.14
C ILE A 129 14.56 -8.21 -18.93
N ALA A 130 15.21 -7.72 -17.88
CA ALA A 130 15.42 -8.48 -16.65
C ALA A 130 14.15 -8.63 -15.79
N ALA A 131 13.01 -8.03 -16.15
CA ALA A 131 11.83 -7.97 -15.29
C ALA A 131 11.22 -9.33 -14.95
N PRO A 132 11.06 -10.28 -15.90
CA PRO A 132 10.54 -11.61 -15.60
C PRO A 132 11.44 -12.37 -14.62
N MET A 133 12.76 -12.31 -14.82
CA MET A 133 13.74 -12.96 -13.93
C MET A 133 13.82 -12.29 -12.55
N THR A 134 13.70 -10.96 -12.48
CA THR A 134 13.68 -10.22 -11.20
C THR A 134 12.44 -10.54 -10.38
N ARG A 135 11.32 -10.93 -11.02
CA ARG A 135 10.09 -11.38 -10.34
C ARG A 135 10.32 -12.65 -9.53
N LEU A 136 11.17 -13.55 -10.02
CA LEU A 136 11.53 -14.81 -9.34
C LEU A 136 12.35 -14.61 -8.06
N LEU A 137 12.90 -13.40 -7.83
CA LEU A 137 13.67 -13.08 -6.63
C LEU A 137 12.81 -12.60 -5.44
N ARG A 138 11.48 -12.46 -5.61
CA ARG A 138 10.57 -11.94 -4.57
C ARG A 138 10.21 -13.02 -3.55
N LYS A 139 10.09 -12.64 -2.27
CA LYS A 139 9.91 -13.57 -1.13
C LYS A 139 8.64 -14.43 -1.18
N ASP A 140 7.60 -13.99 -1.90
CA ASP A 140 6.29 -14.66 -1.96
C ASP A 140 5.98 -15.28 -3.34
N VAL A 141 7.00 -15.50 -4.19
CA VAL A 141 6.83 -16.03 -5.55
C VAL A 141 7.46 -17.42 -5.63
N LYS A 142 6.66 -18.42 -6.03
CA LYS A 142 7.18 -19.77 -6.31
C LYS A 142 8.10 -19.71 -7.53
N PHE A 143 9.24 -20.39 -7.45
CA PHE A 143 10.19 -20.45 -8.55
C PHE A 143 9.61 -21.31 -9.68
N GLU A 144 9.19 -20.68 -10.76
CA GLU A 144 8.73 -21.33 -11.99
C GLU A 144 9.41 -20.65 -13.18
N TRP A 145 10.23 -21.40 -13.90
CA TRP A 145 10.94 -20.90 -15.08
C TRP A 145 10.01 -20.94 -16.29
N THR A 146 9.44 -19.78 -16.64
CA THR A 146 8.49 -19.62 -17.75
C THR A 146 9.21 -19.35 -19.08
N GLU A 147 8.50 -19.52 -20.20
CA GLU A 147 9.02 -19.15 -21.52
C GLU A 147 9.43 -17.66 -21.59
N GLU A 148 8.72 -16.77 -20.88
CA GLU A 148 9.10 -15.36 -20.76
C GLU A 148 10.47 -15.17 -20.09
N CYS A 149 10.78 -15.97 -19.06
CA CYS A 149 12.08 -15.96 -18.40
C CYS A 149 13.18 -16.49 -19.33
N GLN A 150 12.88 -17.52 -20.13
CA GLN A 150 13.82 -18.07 -21.11
C GLN A 150 14.14 -17.06 -22.22
N GLN A 151 13.12 -16.42 -22.80
CA GLN A 151 13.30 -15.38 -23.81
C GLN A 151 14.09 -14.20 -23.27
N SER A 152 13.80 -13.77 -22.04
CA SER A 152 14.54 -12.68 -21.37
C SER A 152 16.01 -13.05 -21.13
N PHE A 153 16.27 -14.30 -20.77
CA PHE A 153 17.62 -14.82 -20.55
C PHE A 153 18.42 -14.83 -21.85
N GLU A 154 17.86 -15.36 -22.94
CA GLU A 154 18.51 -15.38 -24.25
C GLU A 154 18.71 -13.97 -24.83
N GLU A 155 17.73 -13.09 -24.68
CA GLU A 155 17.81 -11.70 -25.14
C GLU A 155 18.93 -10.93 -24.39
N LEU A 156 19.06 -11.09 -23.07
CA LEU A 156 20.18 -10.51 -22.33
C LEU A 156 21.53 -11.06 -22.78
N LYS A 157 21.64 -12.36 -23.06
CA LYS A 157 22.88 -12.96 -23.57
C LYS A 157 23.26 -12.35 -24.90
N LYS A 158 22.29 -12.22 -25.82
CA LYS A 158 22.52 -11.62 -27.14
C LYS A 158 23.00 -10.16 -27.03
N LEU A 159 22.30 -9.34 -26.23
CA LEU A 159 22.63 -7.91 -26.08
C LEU A 159 23.97 -7.67 -25.37
N LEU A 160 24.39 -8.57 -24.49
CA LEU A 160 25.71 -8.50 -23.86
C LEU A 160 26.84 -8.86 -24.84
N THR A 161 26.56 -9.70 -25.83
CA THR A 161 27.51 -10.07 -26.91
C THR A 161 27.58 -9.00 -27.99
N GLU A 162 26.44 -8.40 -28.35
CA GLU A 162 26.33 -7.33 -29.36
C GLU A 162 26.53 -5.92 -28.76
N ALA A 163 26.98 -5.84 -27.51
CA ALA A 163 27.09 -4.60 -26.75
C ALA A 163 27.94 -3.55 -27.50
N PRO A 164 27.41 -2.32 -27.69
CA PRO A 164 28.14 -1.27 -28.39
C PRO A 164 29.33 -0.76 -27.56
N VAL A 165 30.34 -0.23 -28.25
CA VAL A 165 31.45 0.49 -27.61
C VAL A 165 30.90 1.78 -27.00
N LEU A 166 31.08 1.95 -25.69
CA LEU A 166 30.71 3.16 -24.98
C LEU A 166 31.87 4.14 -25.00
N VAL A 167 31.60 5.39 -25.34
CA VAL A 167 32.65 6.42 -25.41
C VAL A 167 32.90 6.99 -24.02
N GLN A 168 34.17 7.28 -23.71
CA GLN A 168 34.52 7.96 -22.48
C GLN A 168 34.02 9.41 -22.51
N PRO A 169 33.33 9.89 -21.47
CA PRO A 169 32.83 11.25 -21.44
C PRO A 169 33.98 12.24 -21.35
N GLU A 170 33.93 13.29 -22.17
CA GLU A 170 34.88 14.40 -22.15
C GLU A 170 34.26 15.59 -21.39
N SER A 171 35.04 16.23 -20.51
CA SER A 171 34.60 17.43 -19.77
C SER A 171 34.65 18.67 -20.66
N GLY A 172 33.72 19.62 -20.44
CA GLY A 172 33.58 20.87 -21.20
C GLY A 172 32.77 20.75 -22.50
N LYS A 173 32.30 19.55 -22.86
CA LYS A 173 31.46 19.29 -24.03
C LYS A 173 30.00 19.05 -23.63
N GLU A 174 29.06 19.48 -24.46
CA GLU A 174 27.62 19.36 -24.19
C GLU A 174 27.17 17.89 -24.12
N PHE A 175 26.47 17.53 -23.04
CA PHE A 175 25.83 16.24 -22.90
C PHE A 175 24.40 16.26 -23.42
N VAL A 176 24.00 15.20 -24.11
CA VAL A 176 22.64 15.00 -24.60
C VAL A 176 22.01 13.80 -23.90
N VAL A 177 20.88 14.01 -23.25
CA VAL A 177 20.11 12.97 -22.58
C VAL A 177 18.81 12.74 -23.33
N TYR A 178 18.60 11.52 -23.82
CA TYR A 178 17.30 11.09 -24.32
C TYR A 178 16.58 10.36 -23.19
N SER A 179 15.42 10.87 -22.78
CA SER A 179 14.60 10.26 -21.74
C SER A 179 13.24 9.85 -22.30
N ASP A 180 12.74 8.72 -21.83
CA ASP A 180 11.40 8.24 -22.14
C ASP A 180 10.81 7.45 -20.97
N ALA A 181 9.49 7.57 -20.78
CA ALA A 181 8.77 6.85 -19.75
C ALA A 181 7.63 6.00 -20.31
N SER A 182 7.47 4.81 -19.74
CA SER A 182 6.33 3.94 -20.02
C SER A 182 5.56 3.61 -18.76
N LEU A 183 4.41 2.96 -18.95
CA LEU A 183 3.63 2.37 -17.86
C LEU A 183 4.38 1.27 -17.09
N ASN A 184 5.51 0.76 -17.63
CA ASN A 184 6.27 -0.34 -17.05
C ASN A 184 7.63 0.10 -16.46
N GLY A 185 8.27 1.12 -17.02
CA GLY A 185 9.62 1.53 -16.65
C GLY A 185 10.05 2.88 -17.24
N LEU A 186 11.18 3.38 -16.75
CA LEU A 186 11.87 4.57 -17.22
C LEU A 186 13.11 4.13 -18.00
N GLY A 187 13.37 4.77 -19.14
CA GLY A 187 14.53 4.55 -19.98
C GLY A 187 15.25 5.87 -20.28
N CYS A 188 16.58 5.84 -20.22
CA CYS A 188 17.41 7.01 -20.51
C CYS A 188 18.67 6.59 -21.26
N VAL A 189 19.13 7.43 -22.17
CA VAL A 189 20.40 7.28 -22.88
C VAL A 189 21.19 8.58 -22.76
N LEU A 190 22.43 8.47 -22.31
CA LEU A 190 23.39 9.57 -22.27
C LEU A 190 24.26 9.49 -23.52
N MET A 191 24.33 10.59 -24.25
CA MET A 191 25.09 10.75 -25.47
C MET A 191 25.97 11.99 -25.42
N GLN A 192 27.07 11.97 -26.15
CA GLN A 192 27.96 13.10 -26.36
C GLN A 192 28.47 13.03 -27.79
N GLU A 193 28.40 14.15 -28.54
CA GLU A 193 28.82 14.24 -29.95
C GLU A 193 28.24 13.13 -30.85
N GLY A 194 26.98 12.73 -30.61
CA GLY A 194 26.30 11.69 -31.39
C GLY A 194 26.72 10.25 -31.05
N LYS A 195 27.62 10.05 -30.09
CA LYS A 195 28.03 8.73 -29.59
C LYS A 195 27.42 8.44 -28.22
N VAL A 196 27.22 7.16 -27.90
CA VAL A 196 26.60 6.75 -26.63
C VAL A 196 27.65 6.63 -25.53
N VAL A 197 27.40 7.32 -24.42
CA VAL A 197 28.25 7.28 -23.22
C VAL A 197 27.73 6.22 -22.24
N ALA A 198 26.41 6.18 -22.01
CA ALA A 198 25.82 5.20 -21.11
C ALA A 198 24.31 4.99 -21.33
N TYR A 199 23.83 3.77 -21.10
CA TYR A 199 22.41 3.45 -20.97
C TYR A 199 21.98 3.36 -19.51
N ALA A 200 20.78 3.83 -19.19
CA ALA A 200 20.17 3.67 -17.88
C ALA A 200 18.69 3.30 -18.00
N SER A 201 18.24 2.32 -17.23
CA SER A 201 16.83 1.94 -17.19
C SER A 201 16.43 1.50 -15.78
N ARG A 202 15.17 1.74 -15.40
CA ARG A 202 14.64 1.38 -14.08
C ARG A 202 13.15 1.04 -14.15
N GLN A 203 12.73 -0.01 -13.45
CA GLN A 203 11.30 -0.31 -13.27
C GLN A 203 10.60 0.74 -12.40
N LEU A 204 9.32 1.00 -12.70
CA LEU A 204 8.50 1.90 -11.89
C LEU A 204 8.26 1.34 -10.49
N LYS A 205 8.44 2.17 -9.47
CA LYS A 205 8.05 1.86 -8.09
C LYS A 205 6.53 1.73 -8.00
N PRO A 206 6.00 1.00 -7.00
CA PRO A 206 4.55 0.79 -6.86
C PRO A 206 3.72 2.08 -6.84
N HIS A 207 4.25 3.16 -6.26
CA HIS A 207 3.58 4.47 -6.24
C HIS A 207 3.75 5.27 -7.53
N GLU A 208 4.85 5.09 -8.27
CA GLU A 208 5.12 5.76 -9.54
C GLU A 208 4.15 5.26 -10.63
N ARG A 209 3.66 4.03 -10.53
CA ARG A 209 2.65 3.46 -11.46
C ARG A 209 1.32 4.24 -11.52
N ASN A 210 1.01 5.00 -10.47
CA ASN A 210 -0.19 5.83 -10.41
C ASN A 210 0.06 7.27 -10.86
N TYR A 211 1.28 7.58 -11.33
CA TYR A 211 1.60 8.92 -11.79
C TYR A 211 0.97 9.15 -13.17
N PRO A 212 0.45 10.37 -13.42
CA PRO A 212 0.02 10.74 -14.76
C PRO A 212 1.23 10.75 -15.70
N THR A 213 1.01 10.56 -17.01
CA THR A 213 2.07 10.44 -18.02
C THR A 213 3.08 11.59 -17.95
N HIS A 214 2.64 12.84 -17.83
CA HIS A 214 3.53 13.99 -17.71
C HIS A 214 4.50 13.90 -16.50
N ASP A 215 4.03 13.35 -15.37
CA ASP A 215 4.86 13.18 -14.17
C ASP A 215 5.79 11.96 -14.30
N LEU A 216 5.40 10.95 -15.08
CA LEU A 216 6.27 9.82 -15.42
C LEU A 216 7.43 10.25 -16.32
N GLU A 217 7.14 11.05 -17.33
CA GLU A 217 8.15 11.63 -18.23
C GLU A 217 9.13 12.51 -17.45
N LEU A 218 8.62 13.36 -16.56
CA LEU A 218 9.48 14.14 -15.67
C LEU A 218 10.30 13.25 -14.71
N ALA A 219 9.74 12.13 -14.27
CA ALA A 219 10.46 11.17 -13.44
C ALA A 219 11.62 10.50 -14.21
N ALA A 220 11.50 10.28 -15.52
CA ALA A 220 12.60 9.78 -16.36
C ALA A 220 13.75 10.79 -16.42
N VAL A 221 13.44 12.07 -16.63
CA VAL A 221 14.45 13.15 -16.62
C VAL A 221 15.16 13.23 -15.27
N VAL A 222 14.40 13.26 -14.17
CA VAL A 222 14.95 13.30 -12.81
C VAL A 222 15.79 12.05 -12.50
N PHE A 223 15.40 10.90 -13.02
CA PHE A 223 16.15 9.66 -12.88
C PHE A 223 17.50 9.74 -13.60
N ALA A 224 17.54 10.22 -14.84
CA ALA A 224 18.78 10.43 -15.60
C ALA A 224 19.75 11.38 -14.86
N LEU A 225 19.25 12.53 -14.41
CA LEU A 225 20.06 13.53 -13.70
C LEU A 225 20.66 13.01 -12.39
N LYS A 226 19.91 12.17 -11.66
CA LYS A 226 20.41 11.55 -10.43
C LYS A 226 21.47 10.50 -10.70
N ILE A 227 21.29 9.67 -11.73
CA ILE A 227 22.21 8.56 -12.02
C ILE A 227 23.53 9.09 -12.57
N TRP A 228 23.47 10.08 -13.47
CA TRP A 228 24.63 10.68 -14.12
C TRP A 228 25.02 12.01 -13.49
N ARG A 229 24.67 12.23 -12.22
CA ARG A 229 25.07 13.45 -11.50
C ARG A 229 26.56 13.72 -11.58
N HIS A 230 27.39 12.67 -11.53
CA HIS A 230 28.84 12.77 -11.61
C HIS A 230 29.35 13.23 -13.00
N TYR A 231 28.57 13.07 -14.07
CA TYR A 231 28.92 13.58 -15.41
C TYR A 231 28.27 14.93 -15.72
N LEU A 232 27.02 15.13 -15.28
CA LEU A 232 26.19 16.27 -15.69
C LEU A 232 26.33 17.48 -14.77
N TYR A 233 26.88 17.33 -13.58
CA TYR A 233 26.95 18.43 -12.62
C TYR A 233 28.05 19.43 -13.01
N GLY A 234 27.66 20.69 -13.24
CA GLY A 234 28.56 21.75 -13.68
C GLY A 234 28.81 21.80 -15.20
N GLU A 235 28.20 20.91 -15.97
CA GLU A 235 28.31 20.84 -17.44
C GLU A 235 26.98 21.21 -18.10
N LYS A 236 27.03 21.66 -19.36
CA LYS A 236 25.82 21.94 -20.15
C LYS A 236 25.15 20.64 -20.58
N CYS A 237 23.87 20.50 -20.25
CA CYS A 237 23.11 19.30 -20.56
C CYS A 237 21.81 19.62 -21.29
N ARG A 238 21.56 18.92 -22.40
CA ARG A 238 20.34 19.03 -23.20
C ARG A 238 19.52 17.75 -23.07
N VAL A 239 18.30 17.89 -22.59
CA VAL A 239 17.39 16.76 -22.37
C VAL A 239 16.32 16.75 -23.44
N TYR A 240 16.21 15.64 -24.16
CA TYR A 240 15.14 15.38 -25.11
C TYR A 240 14.07 14.45 -24.52
N THR A 241 12.82 14.90 -24.58
CA THR A 241 11.63 14.15 -24.11
C THR A 241 10.54 14.18 -25.17
N ASP A 242 9.73 13.12 -25.21
CA ASP A 242 8.58 12.98 -26.11
C ASP A 242 7.34 13.75 -25.62
N HIS A 243 7.43 14.49 -24.51
CA HIS A 243 6.32 15.20 -23.90
C HIS A 243 6.50 16.72 -23.93
N LYS A 244 5.81 17.38 -24.87
CA LYS A 244 5.93 18.82 -25.16
C LYS A 244 5.69 19.73 -23.95
N SER A 245 4.87 19.32 -22.98
CA SER A 245 4.59 20.16 -21.80
C SER A 245 5.82 20.38 -20.91
N LEU A 246 6.79 19.47 -20.92
CA LEU A 246 7.97 19.56 -20.06
C LEU A 246 8.92 20.68 -20.48
N LYS A 247 8.86 21.11 -21.74
CA LYS A 247 9.56 22.31 -22.22
C LYS A 247 9.18 23.56 -21.43
N TYR A 248 7.93 23.65 -20.98
CA TYR A 248 7.40 24.81 -20.26
C TYR A 248 7.46 24.66 -18.74
N LEU A 249 7.99 23.54 -18.22
CA LEU A 249 7.99 23.23 -16.78
C LEU A 249 8.63 24.33 -15.93
N MET A 250 9.73 24.93 -16.42
CA MET A 250 10.44 26.01 -15.73
C MET A 250 9.66 27.33 -15.70
N SER A 251 8.69 27.52 -16.60
CA SER A 251 7.92 28.76 -16.76
C SER A 251 6.50 28.69 -16.17
N GLN A 252 6.06 27.51 -15.74
CA GLN A 252 4.71 27.32 -15.19
C GLN A 252 4.57 27.91 -13.77
N LYS A 253 3.49 28.68 -13.55
CA LYS A 253 3.20 29.33 -12.25
C LYS A 253 2.69 28.34 -11.20
N ASP A 254 1.86 27.38 -11.59
CA ASP A 254 1.21 26.44 -10.67
C ASP A 254 1.73 25.01 -10.87
N LEU A 255 2.76 24.66 -10.07
CA LEU A 255 3.34 23.32 -10.04
C LEU A 255 2.82 22.50 -8.86
N ASN A 256 2.60 21.20 -9.08
CA ASN A 256 2.29 20.23 -8.04
C ASN A 256 3.43 20.15 -7.00
N LEU A 257 3.13 19.85 -5.74
CA LEU A 257 4.13 19.69 -4.66
C LEU A 257 5.29 18.74 -5.04
N ARG A 258 5.01 17.69 -5.81
CA ARG A 258 6.03 16.77 -6.35
C ARG A 258 6.93 17.47 -7.38
N GLN A 259 6.32 18.14 -8.35
CA GLN A 259 7.03 18.86 -9.41
C GLN A 259 7.91 19.97 -8.81
N ARG A 260 7.44 20.67 -7.76
CA ARG A 260 8.23 21.68 -7.04
C ARG A 260 9.53 21.11 -6.47
N ARG A 261 9.48 19.93 -5.83
CA ARG A 261 10.68 19.25 -5.31
C ARG A 261 11.65 18.81 -6.40
N TRP A 262 11.12 18.40 -7.55
CA TRP A 262 11.96 18.03 -8.69
C TRP A 262 12.53 19.24 -9.41
N LEU A 263 11.81 20.36 -9.43
CA LEU A 263 12.28 21.64 -9.96
C LEU A 263 13.48 22.17 -9.17
N GLU A 264 13.49 22.00 -7.85
CA GLU A 264 14.65 22.33 -7.01
C GLU A 264 15.90 21.57 -7.45
N LEU A 265 15.79 20.25 -7.67
CA LEU A 265 16.89 19.44 -8.18
C LEU A 265 17.29 19.82 -9.61
N LEU A 266 16.33 20.17 -10.46
CA LEU A 266 16.60 20.60 -11.82
C LEU A 266 17.40 21.91 -11.83
N LYS A 267 17.11 22.86 -10.94
CA LYS A 267 17.84 24.13 -10.86
C LYS A 267 19.33 24.01 -10.53
N ASP A 268 19.74 22.89 -9.94
CA ASP A 268 21.15 22.61 -9.66
C ASP A 268 21.99 22.33 -10.94
N TYR A 269 21.34 22.12 -12.09
CA TYR A 269 22.01 21.79 -13.36
C TYR A 269 21.76 22.88 -14.42
N GLU A 270 22.75 23.12 -15.29
CA GLU A 270 22.60 23.97 -16.46
C GLU A 270 21.93 23.19 -17.59
N LEU A 271 20.59 23.07 -17.51
CA LEU A 271 19.80 22.19 -18.36
C LEU A 271 18.86 22.92 -19.33
N VAL A 272 18.75 22.36 -20.54
CA VAL A 272 17.76 22.76 -21.54
C VAL A 272 16.88 21.55 -21.88
N ILE A 273 15.57 21.66 -21.65
CA ILE A 273 14.60 20.61 -22.00
C ILE A 273 13.97 20.93 -23.35
N ASP A 274 14.24 20.09 -24.34
CA ASP A 274 13.65 20.18 -25.66
C ASP A 274 12.71 19.02 -25.97
N TYR A 275 11.66 19.34 -26.74
CA TYR A 275 10.72 18.36 -27.23
C TYR A 275 11.30 17.67 -28.46
N HIS A 276 11.31 16.35 -28.46
CA HIS A 276 11.68 15.53 -29.60
C HIS A 276 10.53 14.56 -29.93
N PRO A 277 9.97 14.55 -31.15
CA PRO A 277 8.86 13.66 -31.49
C PRO A 277 9.22 12.19 -31.27
N GLY A 278 8.33 11.39 -30.66
CA GLY A 278 8.60 9.99 -30.33
C GLY A 278 9.06 9.12 -31.51
N LYS A 279 8.56 9.39 -32.73
CA LYS A 279 9.00 8.71 -33.97
C LYS A 279 10.48 8.95 -34.33
N ALA A 280 11.05 10.07 -33.88
CA ALA A 280 12.45 10.42 -34.05
C ALA A 280 13.31 10.05 -32.83
N ASN A 281 12.68 9.83 -31.66
CA ASN A 281 13.31 9.39 -30.43
C ASN A 281 13.43 7.84 -30.37
N VAL A 282 13.83 7.21 -31.47
CA VAL A 282 13.74 5.74 -31.68
C VAL A 282 14.47 4.95 -30.59
N VAL A 283 15.58 5.47 -30.07
CA VAL A 283 16.39 4.80 -29.05
C VAL A 283 15.69 4.78 -27.69
N ALA A 284 15.04 5.88 -27.29
CA ALA A 284 14.30 5.94 -26.02
C ALA A 284 12.85 5.42 -26.15
N ASP A 285 12.18 5.60 -27.29
CA ASP A 285 10.87 5.01 -27.58
C ASP A 285 10.93 3.47 -27.58
N ALA A 286 12.02 2.88 -28.09
CA ALA A 286 12.28 1.43 -27.95
C ALA A 286 12.51 0.99 -26.49
N LEU A 287 13.03 1.88 -25.64
CA LEU A 287 13.24 1.63 -24.21
C LEU A 287 11.92 1.57 -23.44
N SER A 288 10.92 2.36 -23.81
CA SER A 288 9.66 2.44 -23.06
C SER A 288 8.53 1.64 -23.71
N ARG A 289 8.49 1.54 -25.05
CA ARG A 289 7.41 0.89 -25.82
C ARG A 289 7.89 -0.35 -26.57
N LYS A 290 8.11 -1.46 -25.87
CA LYS A 290 8.02 -2.80 -26.52
C LYS A 290 6.54 -3.23 -26.59
N LEU A 291 5.77 -2.57 -27.47
CA LEU A 291 4.32 -2.80 -27.68
C LEU A 291 4.00 -4.03 -28.54
N LEU A 292 5.00 -4.78 -28.99
CA LEU A 292 4.77 -5.97 -29.84
C LEU A 292 4.19 -7.17 -29.08
N PHE A 293 4.41 -7.26 -27.76
CA PHE A 293 3.77 -8.29 -26.94
C PHE A 293 2.33 -7.93 -26.54
N ALA A 294 2.00 -6.64 -26.41
CA ALA A 294 0.65 -6.22 -26.05
C ALA A 294 -0.36 -6.46 -27.18
N LEU A 295 0.06 -6.38 -28.45
CA LEU A 295 -0.81 -6.62 -29.59
C LEU A 295 -1.14 -8.10 -29.81
N ARG A 296 -0.27 -9.03 -29.40
CA ARG A 296 -0.60 -10.47 -29.33
C ARG A 296 -1.53 -10.79 -28.15
N VAL A 297 -1.36 -10.10 -27.01
CA VAL A 297 -2.22 -10.28 -25.82
C VAL A 297 -3.66 -9.77 -26.05
N MET A 298 -3.88 -8.90 -27.05
CA MET A 298 -5.21 -8.35 -27.38
C MET A 298 -5.97 -9.09 -28.50
N ASN A 299 -5.45 -10.21 -29.03
CA ASN A 299 -6.12 -11.10 -30.01
C ASN A 299 -6.91 -10.37 -31.12
N ILE A 300 -6.27 -9.43 -31.80
CA ILE A 300 -6.87 -8.69 -32.92
C ILE A 300 -6.69 -9.52 -34.21
N GLN A 301 -7.79 -9.99 -34.80
CA GLN A 301 -7.79 -10.54 -36.16
C GLN A 301 -7.97 -9.42 -37.18
N LEU A 302 -7.01 -9.29 -38.10
CA LEU A 302 -7.11 -8.41 -39.27
C LEU A 302 -7.64 -9.23 -40.45
N LYS A 303 -8.82 -8.87 -40.97
CA LYS A 303 -9.27 -9.34 -42.28
C LYS A 303 -8.98 -8.25 -43.31
N MET A 304 -8.18 -8.60 -44.31
CA MET A 304 -7.97 -7.77 -45.49
C MET A 304 -9.13 -8.03 -46.46
N SER A 305 -9.78 -6.97 -46.94
CA SER A 305 -10.66 -7.05 -48.12
C SER A 305 -9.85 -6.73 -49.37
N ASP A 306 -10.13 -7.42 -50.47
CA ASP A 306 -9.32 -7.40 -51.70
C ASP A 306 -9.36 -6.08 -52.50
N ASP A 307 -10.11 -5.08 -52.05
CA ASP A 307 -10.12 -3.75 -52.68
C ASP A 307 -9.19 -2.79 -51.95
N SER A 308 -8.33 -2.13 -52.74
CA SER A 308 -7.19 -1.25 -52.38
C SER A 308 -7.47 -0.02 -51.48
N SER A 309 -8.56 0.00 -50.72
CA SER A 309 -8.83 0.93 -49.63
C SER A 309 -8.76 0.22 -48.28
N ILE A 310 -7.72 0.53 -47.48
CA ILE A 310 -7.54 -0.07 -46.15
C ILE A 310 -8.61 0.48 -45.19
N LEU A 311 -9.70 -0.26 -45.02
CA LEU A 311 -10.57 -0.18 -43.85
C LEU A 311 -10.31 -1.40 -42.98
N ALA A 312 -9.38 -1.27 -42.02
CA ALA A 312 -9.16 -2.30 -41.01
C ALA A 312 -10.26 -2.22 -39.95
N GLU A 313 -11.20 -3.17 -39.95
CA GLU A 313 -12.15 -3.33 -38.84
C GLU A 313 -11.43 -4.01 -37.66
N ILE A 314 -11.04 -3.23 -36.65
CA ILE A 314 -10.41 -3.75 -35.43
C ILE A 314 -11.52 -4.29 -34.50
N ARG A 315 -11.62 -5.62 -34.37
CA ARG A 315 -12.47 -6.27 -33.36
C ARG A 315 -11.63 -6.78 -32.20
N ALA A 316 -11.61 -6.04 -31.09
CA ALA A 316 -11.05 -6.50 -29.83
C ALA A 316 -12.02 -7.46 -29.14
N ARG A 317 -11.57 -8.66 -28.74
CA ARG A 317 -12.37 -9.65 -28.00
C ARG A 317 -11.76 -9.91 -26.61
N PRO A 318 -12.56 -9.91 -25.52
CA PRO A 318 -12.06 -10.23 -24.19
C PRO A 318 -11.59 -11.69 -24.06
N MET A 319 -10.43 -11.93 -23.43
CA MET A 319 -9.88 -13.30 -23.27
C MET A 319 -10.78 -14.24 -22.44
N PHE A 320 -11.59 -13.70 -21.52
CA PHE A 320 -12.51 -14.53 -20.73
C PHE A 320 -13.64 -15.18 -21.57
N LEU A 321 -13.83 -14.75 -22.83
CA LEU A 321 -14.77 -15.42 -23.74
C LEU A 321 -14.34 -16.85 -24.09
N GLN A 322 -13.03 -17.11 -24.17
CA GLN A 322 -12.49 -18.46 -24.37
C GLN A 322 -12.74 -19.33 -23.12
N GLU A 323 -12.51 -18.79 -21.92
CA GLU A 323 -12.84 -19.47 -20.66
C GLU A 323 -14.34 -19.80 -20.56
N ILE A 324 -15.20 -18.89 -21.03
CA ILE A 324 -16.65 -19.13 -21.10
C ILE A 324 -16.95 -20.28 -22.07
N SER A 325 -16.32 -20.32 -23.24
CA SER A 325 -16.52 -21.39 -24.24
C SER A 325 -16.05 -22.77 -23.73
N GLU A 326 -14.96 -22.82 -22.99
CA GLU A 326 -14.48 -24.05 -22.35
C GLU A 326 -15.41 -24.47 -21.21
N ALA A 327 -15.85 -23.51 -20.40
CA ALA A 327 -16.81 -23.77 -19.33
C ALA A 327 -18.17 -24.25 -19.88
N GLN A 328 -18.61 -23.82 -21.07
CA GLN A 328 -19.83 -24.33 -21.71
C GLN A 328 -19.79 -25.85 -21.93
N LYS A 329 -18.61 -26.44 -22.22
CA LYS A 329 -18.44 -27.88 -22.45
C LYS A 329 -18.64 -28.73 -21.21
N ASN A 330 -18.59 -28.13 -20.01
CA ASN A 330 -18.73 -28.83 -18.74
C ASN A 330 -20.17 -28.79 -18.17
N TYR A 331 -21.10 -28.03 -18.77
CA TYR A 331 -22.47 -27.87 -18.27
C TYR A 331 -23.49 -28.69 -19.06
N GLN A 332 -24.10 -29.69 -18.41
CA GLN A 332 -25.09 -30.60 -19.02
C GLN A 332 -26.28 -29.90 -19.70
N ASP A 333 -26.82 -28.82 -19.11
CA ASP A 333 -27.91 -28.02 -19.68
C ASP A 333 -27.56 -27.39 -21.04
N LEU A 334 -26.29 -26.99 -21.23
CA LEU A 334 -25.79 -26.34 -22.45
C LEU A 334 -25.34 -27.38 -23.48
N LEU A 335 -24.79 -28.51 -23.03
CA LEU A 335 -24.50 -29.67 -23.87
C LEU A 335 -25.76 -30.28 -24.50
N ALA A 336 -26.86 -30.37 -23.74
CA ALA A 336 -28.14 -30.85 -24.26
C ALA A 336 -28.68 -29.95 -25.38
N LYS A 337 -28.57 -28.62 -25.21
CA LYS A 337 -28.95 -27.63 -26.23
C LYS A 337 -28.02 -27.63 -27.43
N ARG A 338 -26.73 -27.87 -27.22
CA ARG A 338 -25.73 -28.03 -28.29
C ARG A 338 -26.04 -29.24 -29.18
N ARG A 339 -26.38 -30.39 -28.59
CA ARG A 339 -26.81 -31.59 -29.33
C ARG A 339 -28.12 -31.37 -30.10
N GLN A 340 -29.03 -30.56 -29.56
CA GLN A 340 -30.28 -30.20 -30.22
C GLN A 340 -30.07 -29.26 -31.43
N CYS A 341 -29.06 -28.38 -31.40
CA CYS A 341 -28.64 -27.59 -32.57
C CYS A 341 -28.08 -28.45 -33.71
N GLU A 342 -27.33 -29.48 -33.37
CA GLU A 342 -26.69 -30.37 -34.34
C GLU A 342 -27.72 -31.28 -35.05
N ALA A 343 -28.90 -31.46 -34.46
CA ALA A 343 -29.96 -32.33 -34.98
C ALA A 343 -31.10 -31.59 -35.72
N ASP A 344 -31.37 -30.31 -35.44
CA ASP A 344 -32.53 -29.56 -35.97
C ASP A 344 -32.12 -28.25 -36.66
N THR A 345 -32.39 -28.14 -37.97
CA THR A 345 -32.00 -27.01 -38.84
C THR A 345 -32.84 -25.73 -38.64
N GLY A 346 -33.63 -25.66 -37.56
CA GLY A 346 -34.56 -24.55 -37.27
C GLY A 346 -34.50 -23.97 -35.86
N SER A 347 -33.52 -24.36 -35.04
CA SER A 347 -33.41 -23.83 -33.67
C SER A 347 -32.73 -22.44 -33.61
N ASP A 348 -33.16 -21.59 -32.67
CA ASP A 348 -32.59 -20.25 -32.42
C ASP A 348 -31.13 -20.28 -31.89
N PHE A 349 -30.55 -21.47 -31.70
CA PHE A 349 -29.22 -21.67 -31.15
C PHE A 349 -28.24 -22.06 -32.27
N ARG A 350 -27.04 -21.47 -32.25
CA ARG A 350 -25.99 -21.65 -33.27
C ARG A 350 -24.63 -21.81 -32.62
N ILE A 351 -23.72 -22.51 -33.29
CA ILE A 351 -22.31 -22.60 -32.88
C ILE A 351 -21.54 -21.50 -33.62
N GLY A 352 -20.86 -20.62 -32.88
CA GLY A 352 -20.03 -19.56 -33.45
C GLY A 352 -18.70 -20.09 -34.00
N SER A 353 -17.96 -19.22 -34.71
CA SER A 353 -16.64 -19.53 -35.29
C SER A 353 -15.59 -20.03 -34.28
N ASP A 354 -15.84 -19.79 -32.99
CA ASP A 354 -14.90 -20.03 -31.89
C ASP A 354 -15.37 -21.21 -31.00
N ASP A 355 -16.18 -22.13 -31.55
CA ASP A 355 -16.74 -23.29 -30.85
C ASP A 355 -17.65 -22.96 -29.63
N SER A 356 -18.11 -21.71 -29.56
CA SER A 356 -18.99 -21.20 -28.50
C SER A 356 -20.47 -21.31 -28.88
N LEU A 357 -21.29 -21.78 -27.94
CA LEU A 357 -22.75 -21.86 -28.12
C LEU A 357 -23.34 -20.45 -28.02
N MET A 358 -24.09 -20.06 -29.06
CA MET A 358 -24.77 -18.79 -29.17
C MET A 358 -26.29 -19.00 -29.25
N PHE A 359 -27.06 -18.10 -28.64
CA PHE A 359 -28.50 -17.98 -28.86
C PHE A 359 -28.75 -16.73 -29.70
N LYS A 360 -29.21 -16.91 -30.93
CA LYS A 360 -29.26 -15.88 -31.99
C LYS A 360 -27.88 -15.29 -32.24
N ASN A 361 -27.59 -14.11 -31.69
CA ASN A 361 -26.31 -13.40 -31.77
C ASN A 361 -25.65 -13.15 -30.39
N GLN A 362 -26.12 -13.83 -29.34
CA GLN A 362 -25.63 -13.66 -27.96
C GLN A 362 -24.90 -14.91 -27.48
N ILE A 363 -23.79 -14.73 -26.78
CA ILE A 363 -22.98 -15.84 -26.23
C ILE A 363 -23.68 -16.42 -24.99
N CYS A 364 -23.91 -17.73 -24.97
CA CYS A 364 -24.55 -18.38 -23.82
C CYS A 364 -23.60 -18.46 -22.61
N VAL A 365 -23.94 -17.84 -21.49
CA VAL A 365 -23.06 -17.88 -20.30
C VAL A 365 -23.41 -19.10 -19.41
N PRO A 366 -22.42 -19.93 -19.01
CA PRO A 366 -22.61 -21.05 -18.07
C PRO A 366 -23.16 -20.60 -16.72
N LYS A 367 -23.80 -21.52 -15.98
CA LYS A 367 -24.34 -21.27 -14.62
C LYS A 367 -23.25 -21.29 -13.53
N ASN A 368 -22.07 -20.71 -13.77
CA ASN A 368 -21.05 -20.49 -12.75
C ASN A 368 -21.04 -19.03 -12.27
N ASP A 369 -20.79 -18.82 -10.98
CA ASP A 369 -20.72 -17.49 -10.37
C ASP A 369 -19.46 -16.72 -10.81
N GLU A 370 -18.36 -17.43 -11.07
CA GLU A 370 -17.09 -16.84 -11.46
C GLU A 370 -17.14 -16.15 -12.83
N SER A 371 -17.78 -16.77 -13.84
CA SER A 371 -17.87 -16.16 -15.18
C SER A 371 -18.71 -14.88 -15.16
N ILE A 372 -19.81 -14.85 -14.41
CA ILE A 372 -20.62 -13.63 -14.32
C ILE A 372 -19.87 -12.52 -13.60
N GLN A 373 -19.21 -12.83 -12.48
CA GLN A 373 -18.45 -11.83 -11.73
C GLN A 373 -17.37 -11.19 -12.61
N LYS A 374 -16.68 -11.98 -13.44
CA LYS A 374 -15.72 -11.46 -14.42
C LYS A 374 -16.39 -10.58 -15.49
N ILE A 375 -17.52 -11.02 -16.06
CA ILE A 375 -18.30 -10.23 -17.05
C ILE A 375 -18.75 -8.89 -16.45
N LEU A 376 -19.28 -8.90 -15.23
CA LEU A 376 -19.76 -7.70 -14.55
C LEU A 376 -18.62 -6.77 -14.15
N HIS A 377 -17.51 -7.34 -13.69
CA HIS A 377 -16.32 -6.56 -13.36
C HIS A 377 -15.76 -5.86 -14.60
N GLU A 378 -15.65 -6.55 -15.73
CA GLU A 378 -15.16 -5.96 -16.99
C GLU A 378 -16.14 -4.93 -17.55
N ALA A 379 -17.45 -5.24 -17.57
CA ALA A 379 -18.46 -4.31 -18.10
C ALA A 379 -18.58 -3.02 -17.28
N HIS A 380 -18.22 -3.07 -16.00
CA HIS A 380 -18.25 -1.90 -15.12
C HIS A 380 -16.90 -1.18 -15.01
N ASN A 381 -15.79 -1.93 -14.97
CA ASN A 381 -14.45 -1.40 -14.65
C ASN A 381 -13.45 -1.48 -15.81
N GLY A 382 -13.88 -1.96 -16.99
CA GLY A 382 -13.04 -2.03 -18.18
C GLY A 382 -12.53 -0.64 -18.59
N CYS A 383 -11.35 -0.60 -19.21
CA CYS A 383 -10.69 0.66 -19.58
C CYS A 383 -11.50 1.53 -20.56
N LEU A 384 -12.48 0.94 -21.24
CA LEU A 384 -13.40 1.59 -22.18
C LEU A 384 -14.83 1.79 -21.60
N ALA A 385 -15.08 1.35 -20.37
CA ALA A 385 -16.40 1.41 -19.75
C ALA A 385 -16.57 2.71 -18.96
N VAL A 386 -17.64 3.48 -19.24
CA VAL A 386 -17.97 4.74 -18.54
C VAL A 386 -18.78 4.45 -17.27
N HIS A 387 -18.34 3.48 -16.47
CA HIS A 387 -19.01 3.02 -15.22
C HIS A 387 -20.55 3.02 -15.32
N PRO A 388 -21.14 2.27 -16.26
CA PRO A 388 -22.56 2.36 -16.54
C PRO A 388 -23.40 1.87 -15.34
N GLY A 389 -24.45 2.62 -14.99
CA GLY A 389 -25.42 2.20 -13.97
C GLY A 389 -26.10 0.87 -14.33
N SER A 390 -26.65 0.16 -13.34
CA SER A 390 -27.12 -1.25 -13.48
C SER A 390 -28.11 -1.49 -14.62
N THR A 391 -29.02 -0.56 -14.88
CA THR A 391 -29.97 -0.67 -16.01
C THR A 391 -29.26 -0.56 -17.37
N LYS A 392 -28.26 0.32 -17.47
CA LYS A 392 -27.42 0.48 -18.67
C LYS A 392 -26.51 -0.73 -18.85
N MET A 393 -25.87 -1.18 -17.77
CA MET A 393 -25.04 -2.39 -17.74
C MET A 393 -25.83 -3.64 -18.13
N TYR A 394 -27.05 -3.83 -17.63
CA TYR A 394 -27.93 -4.93 -18.04
C TYR A 394 -28.30 -4.83 -19.52
N ASN A 395 -28.66 -3.65 -20.02
CA ASN A 395 -29.01 -3.46 -21.43
C ASN A 395 -27.83 -3.68 -22.38
N ASP A 396 -26.62 -3.33 -21.96
CA ASP A 396 -25.40 -3.53 -22.75
C ASP A 396 -24.96 -5.00 -22.71
N LEU A 397 -25.01 -5.65 -21.55
CA LEU A 397 -24.70 -7.07 -21.41
C LEU A 397 -25.74 -7.96 -22.10
N LYS A 398 -27.03 -7.62 -22.06
CA LYS A 398 -28.11 -8.35 -22.75
C LYS A 398 -27.94 -8.37 -24.26
N LYS A 399 -27.21 -7.42 -24.85
CA LYS A 399 -26.92 -7.42 -26.29
C LYS A 399 -25.85 -8.44 -26.67
N MET A 400 -24.93 -8.75 -25.75
CA MET A 400 -23.76 -9.60 -26.03
C MET A 400 -23.85 -11.00 -25.40
N TYR A 401 -24.54 -11.13 -24.27
CA TYR A 401 -24.58 -12.34 -23.45
C TYR A 401 -26.00 -12.79 -23.16
N TRP A 402 -26.22 -14.10 -23.25
CA TRP A 402 -27.49 -14.74 -22.95
C TRP A 402 -27.34 -15.70 -21.77
N ARG A 403 -28.13 -15.49 -20.72
CA ARG A 403 -28.26 -16.42 -19.59
C ARG A 403 -29.68 -16.37 -19.05
N SER A 404 -30.23 -17.54 -18.73
CA SER A 404 -31.51 -17.62 -18.03
C SER A 404 -31.38 -16.96 -16.66
N GLY A 405 -32.14 -15.89 -16.43
CA GLY A 405 -32.11 -15.15 -15.17
C GLY A 405 -31.03 -14.06 -15.05
N MET A 406 -30.39 -13.59 -16.12
CA MET A 406 -29.31 -12.59 -16.05
C MET A 406 -29.69 -11.28 -15.32
N LYS A 407 -30.97 -10.92 -15.32
CA LYS A 407 -31.48 -9.77 -14.53
C LYS A 407 -31.45 -10.03 -13.02
N ARG A 408 -31.59 -11.29 -12.60
CA ARG A 408 -31.45 -11.74 -11.20
C ARG A 408 -29.99 -11.74 -10.77
N ASP A 409 -29.07 -12.26 -11.60
CA ASP A 409 -27.63 -12.31 -11.24
C ASP A 409 -26.95 -10.92 -11.09
N ILE A 410 -27.55 -9.86 -11.64
CA ILE A 410 -27.08 -8.46 -11.56
C ILE A 410 -27.85 -7.67 -10.47
N SER A 411 -28.72 -8.35 -9.74
CA SER A 411 -29.55 -7.75 -8.70
C SER A 411 -28.73 -7.48 -7.44
N LYS A 412 -28.86 -6.27 -6.94
CA LYS A 412 -28.18 -5.78 -5.73
C LYS A 412 -28.96 -6.32 -4.53
N PHE A 413 -28.29 -6.65 -3.42
CA PHE A 413 -28.92 -7.22 -2.22
C PHE A 413 -29.48 -8.65 -2.36
N ASP A 414 -29.11 -9.40 -3.40
CA ASP A 414 -29.50 -10.81 -3.53
C ASP A 414 -28.78 -11.72 -2.51
N ARG A 415 -27.58 -11.33 -2.06
CA ARG A 415 -26.77 -12.09 -1.11
C ARG A 415 -26.33 -11.19 0.04
N ILE A 416 -26.92 -11.37 1.21
CA ILE A 416 -26.68 -10.51 2.37
C ILE A 416 -26.09 -11.29 3.55
N THR A 417 -25.30 -10.60 4.36
CA THR A 417 -24.89 -11.08 5.68
C THR A 417 -25.68 -10.36 6.76
N MET A 418 -26.00 -11.05 7.85
CA MET A 418 -26.73 -10.51 8.99
C MET A 418 -26.03 -10.86 10.29
N ASP A 419 -25.93 -9.89 11.21
CA ASP A 419 -25.34 -10.08 12.53
C ASP A 419 -25.91 -9.08 13.56
N PHE A 420 -25.80 -9.40 14.85
CA PHE A 420 -26.23 -8.53 15.94
C PHE A 420 -25.04 -8.02 16.76
N VAL A 421 -24.94 -6.70 16.87
CA VAL A 421 -24.06 -6.05 17.85
C VAL A 421 -24.81 -5.91 19.18
N LEU A 422 -24.50 -6.79 20.12
CA LEU A 422 -25.12 -6.84 21.46
C LEU A 422 -24.30 -6.10 22.53
N GLY A 423 -24.97 -5.73 23.63
CA GLY A 423 -24.32 -5.18 24.83
C GLY A 423 -24.03 -3.68 24.78
N LEU A 424 -24.85 -2.93 24.03
CA LEU A 424 -24.77 -1.46 23.97
C LEU A 424 -25.50 -0.82 25.16
N PRO A 425 -25.11 0.41 25.57
CA PRO A 425 -25.82 1.12 26.62
C PRO A 425 -27.27 1.37 26.21
N LEU A 426 -28.19 1.20 27.16
CA LEU A 426 -29.62 1.33 26.92
C LEU A 426 -29.97 2.79 26.56
N THR A 427 -30.61 2.99 25.41
CA THR A 427 -31.07 4.32 24.96
C THR A 427 -32.38 4.73 25.63
N PRO A 428 -32.76 6.03 25.59
CA PRO A 428 -34.10 6.48 25.99
C PRO A 428 -35.23 5.74 25.24
N GLY A 429 -34.99 5.33 24.00
CA GLY A 429 -35.88 4.48 23.19
C GLY A 429 -35.91 2.99 23.58
N LYS A 430 -35.26 2.62 24.69
CA LYS A 430 -35.12 1.24 25.20
C LYS A 430 -34.47 0.28 24.19
N LYS A 431 -33.50 0.76 23.40
CA LYS A 431 -32.67 -0.07 22.51
C LYS A 431 -31.32 -0.37 23.16
N ASP A 432 -30.85 -1.61 23.01
CA ASP A 432 -29.62 -2.12 23.62
C ASP A 432 -28.76 -2.94 22.63
N ALA A 433 -29.18 -3.02 21.36
CA ALA A 433 -28.49 -3.75 20.31
C ALA A 433 -28.69 -3.13 18.92
N ILE A 434 -27.79 -3.43 17.99
CA ILE A 434 -27.89 -3.04 16.58
C ILE A 434 -27.93 -4.31 15.73
N TRP A 435 -28.89 -4.39 14.83
CA TRP A 435 -28.94 -5.42 13.79
C TRP A 435 -28.27 -4.87 12.54
N VAL A 436 -27.16 -5.51 12.16
CA VAL A 436 -26.32 -5.14 11.03
C VAL A 436 -26.65 -6.05 9.85
N ILE A 437 -26.96 -5.47 8.70
CA ILE A 437 -27.26 -6.20 7.48
C ILE A 437 -26.40 -5.62 6.36
N VAL A 438 -25.59 -6.46 5.71
CA VAL A 438 -24.61 -6.01 4.71
C VAL A 438 -24.81 -6.77 3.41
N ASP A 439 -24.91 -6.04 2.29
CA ASP A 439 -24.88 -6.65 0.96
C ASP A 439 -23.46 -7.10 0.61
N ARG A 440 -23.28 -8.36 0.22
CA ARG A 440 -21.94 -8.90 -0.06
C ARG A 440 -21.33 -8.35 -1.34
N LEU A 441 -22.16 -7.92 -2.29
CA LEU A 441 -21.69 -7.39 -3.58
C LEU A 441 -21.26 -5.94 -3.45
N THR A 442 -22.15 -5.06 -2.99
CA THR A 442 -21.91 -3.61 -2.92
C THR A 442 -21.28 -3.17 -1.61
N LYS A 443 -21.23 -4.04 -0.60
CA LYS A 443 -20.84 -3.74 0.79
C LYS A 443 -21.66 -2.63 1.44
N SER A 444 -22.82 -2.31 0.88
CA SER A 444 -23.77 -1.39 1.48
C SER A 444 -24.31 -2.02 2.76
N ALA A 445 -24.28 -1.27 3.86
CA ALA A 445 -24.73 -1.73 5.17
C ALA A 445 -25.98 -0.98 5.61
N HIS A 446 -26.87 -1.68 6.33
CA HIS A 446 -27.99 -1.13 7.08
C HIS A 446 -27.76 -1.38 8.57
N PHE A 447 -27.95 -0.35 9.40
CA PHE A 447 -27.78 -0.41 10.84
C PHE A 447 -29.12 -0.15 11.54
N ILE A 448 -29.78 -1.21 12.00
CA ILE A 448 -31.15 -1.13 12.52
C ILE A 448 -31.10 -1.22 14.07
N PRO A 449 -31.65 -0.24 14.80
CA PRO A 449 -31.65 -0.26 16.26
C PRO A 449 -32.71 -1.23 16.79
N VAL A 450 -32.28 -2.24 17.54
CA VAL A 450 -33.12 -3.32 18.07
C VAL A 450 -32.99 -3.44 19.59
N ARG A 451 -33.91 -4.20 20.19
CA ARG A 451 -33.83 -4.58 21.59
C ARG A 451 -33.60 -6.09 21.71
N THR A 452 -32.72 -6.52 22.61
CA THR A 452 -32.40 -7.94 22.85
C THR A 452 -33.65 -8.77 23.16
N GLY A 453 -34.64 -8.17 23.84
CA GLY A 453 -35.90 -8.81 24.18
C GLY A 453 -37.01 -8.76 23.11
N TYR A 454 -36.73 -8.37 21.86
CA TYR A 454 -37.73 -8.39 20.79
C TYR A 454 -38.15 -9.81 20.41
N SER A 455 -39.46 -9.99 20.17
CA SER A 455 -39.99 -11.23 19.63
C SER A 455 -39.55 -11.43 18.18
N LEU A 456 -39.47 -12.69 17.74
CA LEU A 456 -39.10 -13.02 16.36
C LEU A 456 -40.10 -12.45 15.35
N ASN A 457 -41.39 -12.37 15.69
CA ASN A 457 -42.41 -11.71 14.88
C ASN A 457 -42.07 -10.23 14.66
N LYS A 458 -41.62 -9.53 15.72
CA LYS A 458 -41.22 -8.13 15.62
C LYS A 458 -39.98 -7.95 14.75
N LEU A 459 -39.02 -8.87 14.83
CA LEU A 459 -37.85 -8.87 13.96
C LEU A 459 -38.22 -9.15 12.49
N ALA A 460 -39.18 -10.04 12.23
CA ALA A 460 -39.69 -10.29 10.87
C ALA A 460 -40.39 -9.05 10.28
N GLU A 461 -41.24 -8.36 11.05
CA GLU A 461 -41.85 -7.09 10.65
C GLU A 461 -40.80 -6.02 10.32
N LEU A 462 -39.79 -5.87 11.18
CA LEU A 462 -38.69 -4.93 10.97
C LEU A 462 -37.90 -5.28 9.71
N TYR A 463 -37.64 -6.56 9.49
CA TYR A 463 -36.94 -7.04 8.30
C TYR A 463 -37.69 -6.69 7.01
N ILE A 464 -39.02 -6.88 6.99
CA ILE A 464 -39.84 -6.48 5.83
C ILE A 464 -39.75 -4.97 5.63
N ARG A 465 -39.93 -4.19 6.70
CA ARG A 465 -40.04 -2.73 6.64
C ARG A 465 -38.75 -2.04 6.22
N GLU A 466 -37.62 -2.49 6.74
CA GLU A 466 -36.33 -1.82 6.54
C GLU A 466 -35.54 -2.42 5.38
N ILE A 467 -35.65 -3.74 5.12
CA ILE A 467 -34.85 -4.39 4.08
C ILE A 467 -35.69 -4.76 2.86
N VAL A 468 -36.73 -5.59 3.04
CA VAL A 468 -37.50 -6.11 1.89
C VAL A 468 -38.21 -4.99 1.13
N ARG A 469 -38.71 -3.96 1.83
CA ARG A 469 -39.31 -2.76 1.23
C ARG A 469 -38.33 -2.01 0.32
N LEU A 470 -37.05 -1.95 0.70
CA LEU A 470 -36.04 -1.17 -0.01
C LEU A 470 -35.38 -1.96 -1.14
N HIS A 471 -35.12 -3.25 -0.92
CA HIS A 471 -34.24 -4.06 -1.77
C HIS A 471 -34.90 -5.32 -2.34
N GLY A 472 -36.11 -5.66 -1.88
CA GLY A 472 -36.74 -6.93 -2.19
C GLY A 472 -36.24 -8.08 -1.31
N ILE A 473 -36.73 -9.29 -1.60
CA ILE A 473 -36.38 -10.50 -0.86
C ILE A 473 -35.04 -11.03 -1.40
N PRO A 474 -34.02 -11.25 -0.54
CA PRO A 474 -32.74 -11.78 -0.98
C PRO A 474 -32.83 -13.27 -1.34
N LEU A 475 -31.96 -13.71 -2.25
CA LEU A 475 -31.82 -15.11 -2.63
C LEU A 475 -31.14 -15.93 -1.54
N SER A 476 -30.16 -15.34 -0.84
CA SER A 476 -29.46 -16.03 0.25
C SER A 476 -29.02 -15.10 1.37
N ILE A 477 -29.10 -15.60 2.59
CA ILE A 477 -28.65 -14.93 3.81
C ILE A 477 -27.56 -15.78 4.45
N ILE A 478 -26.45 -15.16 4.84
CA ILE A 478 -25.45 -15.75 5.72
C ILE A 478 -25.56 -15.08 7.09
N SER A 479 -25.76 -15.85 8.14
CA SER A 479 -25.76 -15.33 9.50
C SER A 479 -24.85 -16.13 10.42
N ASP A 480 -24.53 -15.57 11.57
CA ASP A 480 -23.96 -16.32 12.68
C ASP A 480 -24.98 -17.34 13.24
N ARG A 481 -24.54 -18.16 14.18
CA ARG A 481 -25.40 -19.15 14.84
C ARG A 481 -26.19 -18.57 16.01
N ASP A 482 -26.54 -17.29 15.97
CA ASP A 482 -27.37 -16.68 17.01
C ASP A 482 -28.70 -17.45 17.18
N PRO A 483 -29.15 -17.73 18.41
CA PRO A 483 -30.41 -18.42 18.70
C PRO A 483 -31.63 -17.84 17.97
N ARG A 484 -31.61 -16.53 17.66
CA ARG A 484 -32.69 -15.85 16.93
C ARG A 484 -32.75 -16.29 15.46
N PHE A 485 -31.60 -16.41 14.79
CA PHE A 485 -31.53 -16.84 13.39
C PHE A 485 -31.65 -18.36 13.23
N THR A 486 -31.19 -19.13 14.22
CA THR A 486 -31.30 -20.60 14.23
C THR A 486 -32.68 -21.11 14.65
N SER A 487 -33.57 -20.23 15.11
CA SER A 487 -34.92 -20.60 15.52
C SER A 487 -35.76 -21.25 14.40
N ARG A 488 -36.62 -22.21 14.78
CA ARG A 488 -37.53 -22.89 13.82
C ARG A 488 -38.45 -21.90 13.09
N PHE A 489 -38.89 -20.85 13.79
CA PHE A 489 -39.69 -19.79 13.20
C PHE A 489 -38.92 -19.07 12.09
N TRP A 490 -37.69 -18.63 12.34
CA TRP A 490 -36.90 -17.88 11.37
C TRP A 490 -36.54 -18.73 10.14
N GLN A 491 -36.19 -20.00 10.35
CA GLN A 491 -35.93 -20.92 9.25
C GLN A 491 -37.17 -21.14 8.37
N LYS A 492 -38.36 -21.35 8.97
CA LYS A 492 -39.61 -21.49 8.22
C LYS A 492 -40.00 -20.19 7.51
N TYR A 493 -39.79 -19.06 8.16
CA TYR A 493 -40.06 -17.73 7.61
C TYR A 493 -39.22 -17.46 6.36
N GLN A 494 -37.90 -17.69 6.43
CA GLN A 494 -37.01 -17.51 5.27
C GLN A 494 -37.31 -18.53 4.16
N LYS A 495 -37.64 -19.78 4.52
CA LYS A 495 -38.07 -20.78 3.54
C LYS A 495 -39.36 -20.38 2.82
N ALA A 496 -40.31 -19.75 3.52
CA ALA A 496 -41.54 -19.25 2.92
C ALA A 496 -41.32 -18.04 2.00
N LEU A 497 -40.28 -17.24 2.26
CA LEU A 497 -39.83 -16.16 1.39
C LEU A 497 -38.97 -16.63 0.20
N ASP A 498 -38.73 -17.94 0.07
CA ASP A 498 -37.83 -18.53 -0.94
C ASP A 498 -36.36 -18.07 -0.79
N THR A 499 -35.94 -17.76 0.44
CA THR A 499 -34.58 -17.34 0.78
C THR A 499 -33.77 -18.50 1.38
N LYS A 500 -32.56 -18.73 0.86
CA LYS A 500 -31.63 -19.73 1.40
C LYS A 500 -30.86 -19.17 2.61
N LEU A 501 -31.14 -19.70 3.81
CA LEU A 501 -30.43 -19.32 5.04
C LEU A 501 -29.25 -20.26 5.30
N ASN A 502 -28.03 -19.71 5.32
CA ASN A 502 -26.79 -20.41 5.61
C ASN A 502 -26.16 -19.88 6.91
N PHE A 503 -25.62 -20.76 7.74
CA PHE A 503 -24.96 -20.36 9.00
C PHE A 503 -23.44 -20.42 8.87
N SER A 504 -22.72 -19.44 9.42
CA SER A 504 -21.26 -19.49 9.47
C SER A 504 -20.79 -20.68 10.34
N THR A 505 -19.74 -21.37 9.88
CA THR A 505 -19.09 -22.45 10.62
C THR A 505 -18.08 -21.84 11.59
N ALA A 506 -18.10 -22.27 12.86
CA ALA A 506 -17.31 -21.70 13.96
C ALA A 506 -15.77 -21.68 13.76
N PHE A 507 -15.24 -22.17 12.64
CA PHE A 507 -13.81 -22.30 12.37
C PHE A 507 -13.39 -22.07 10.89
N HIS A 508 -14.16 -21.36 10.06
CA HIS A 508 -13.68 -20.90 8.74
C HIS A 508 -13.64 -19.36 8.64
N PRO A 509 -12.45 -18.74 8.76
CA PRO A 509 -12.28 -17.27 8.76
C PRO A 509 -12.51 -16.61 7.38
N GLN A 510 -12.89 -17.34 6.35
CA GLN A 510 -13.06 -16.82 4.99
C GLN A 510 -14.49 -16.37 4.66
N THR A 511 -15.50 -16.94 5.34
CA THR A 511 -16.92 -16.73 5.00
C THR A 511 -17.55 -15.54 5.73
N ASP A 512 -17.04 -15.17 6.92
CA ASP A 512 -17.61 -14.14 7.81
C ASP A 512 -16.78 -12.84 7.90
N TRP A 513 -15.61 -12.81 7.26
CA TRP A 513 -14.66 -11.70 7.41
C TRP A 513 -15.19 -10.35 6.92
N GLN A 514 -16.17 -10.37 5.99
CA GLN A 514 -16.76 -9.15 5.45
C GLN A 514 -17.67 -8.46 6.48
N SER A 515 -18.57 -9.20 7.14
CA SER A 515 -19.46 -8.70 8.22
C SER A 515 -18.64 -8.22 9.41
N GLU A 516 -17.68 -9.02 9.86
CA GLU A 516 -16.80 -8.67 10.98
C GLU A 516 -16.08 -7.34 10.77
N ARG A 517 -15.59 -7.10 9.55
CA ARG A 517 -14.89 -5.86 9.23
C ARG A 517 -15.82 -4.65 9.27
N VAL A 518 -17.06 -4.78 8.79
CA VAL A 518 -18.06 -3.71 8.88
C VAL A 518 -18.41 -3.42 10.33
N ILE A 519 -18.60 -4.46 11.14
CA ILE A 519 -18.94 -4.35 12.56
C ILE A 519 -17.81 -3.67 13.35
N GLN A 520 -16.55 -4.01 13.08
CA GLN A 520 -15.41 -3.32 13.69
C GLN A 520 -15.40 -1.82 13.38
N ILE A 521 -15.67 -1.45 12.12
CA ILE A 521 -15.74 -0.04 11.71
C ILE A 521 -16.90 0.66 12.42
N LEU A 522 -18.08 0.02 12.49
CA LEU A 522 -19.24 0.54 13.21
C LEU A 522 -18.94 0.75 14.70
N GLU A 523 -18.33 -0.23 15.37
CA GLU A 523 -17.94 -0.13 16.78
C GLU A 523 -16.96 1.01 17.02
N ASP A 524 -15.96 1.18 16.15
CA ASP A 524 -14.97 2.25 16.26
C ASP A 524 -15.59 3.63 16.02
N MET A 525 -16.49 3.75 15.04
CA MET A 525 -17.28 4.97 14.79
C MET A 525 -18.12 5.33 16.02
N LEU A 526 -18.85 4.36 16.58
CA LEU A 526 -19.67 4.57 17.76
C LEU A 526 -18.79 4.97 18.95
N ARG A 527 -17.68 4.28 19.22
CA ARG A 527 -16.73 4.57 20.32
C ARG A 527 -16.22 6.00 20.29
N CYS A 528 -15.83 6.50 19.12
CA CYS A 528 -15.31 7.85 18.99
C CYS A 528 -16.41 8.91 19.22
N CYS A 529 -17.66 8.57 18.91
CA CYS A 529 -18.78 9.49 19.08
C CYS A 529 -19.52 9.36 20.43
N VAL A 530 -19.23 8.35 21.26
CA VAL A 530 -19.90 8.14 22.57
C VAL A 530 -19.79 9.36 23.48
N LEU A 531 -18.66 10.08 23.45
CA LEU A 531 -18.44 11.26 24.28
C LEU A 531 -19.32 12.45 23.88
N GLU A 532 -19.58 12.62 22.58
CA GLU A 532 -20.43 13.70 22.07
C GLU A 532 -21.94 13.36 22.07
N PHE A 533 -22.28 12.08 21.98
CA PHE A 533 -23.68 11.63 21.81
C PHE A 533 -24.46 11.46 23.11
N GLN A 534 -23.84 11.72 24.29
CA GLN A 534 -24.48 11.68 25.61
C GLN A 534 -25.37 10.43 25.85
N GLY A 535 -24.97 9.28 25.32
CA GLY A 535 -25.71 8.01 25.46
C GLY A 535 -26.87 7.77 24.47
N SER A 536 -27.22 8.73 23.61
CA SER A 536 -28.33 8.63 22.64
C SER A 536 -27.89 8.16 21.25
N TRP A 537 -27.13 7.07 21.17
CA TRP A 537 -26.55 6.58 19.91
C TRP A 537 -27.60 6.20 18.85
N GLU A 538 -28.81 5.84 19.25
CA GLU A 538 -29.93 5.51 18.36
C GLU A 538 -30.29 6.66 17.40
N ARG A 539 -30.26 7.92 17.88
CA ARG A 539 -30.59 9.11 17.05
C ARG A 539 -29.59 9.35 15.93
N TYR A 540 -28.33 8.95 16.15
CA TYR A 540 -27.22 9.21 15.22
C TYR A 540 -26.91 8.02 14.32
N LEU A 541 -27.54 6.87 14.55
CA LEU A 541 -27.31 5.66 13.76
C LEU A 541 -27.57 5.84 12.25
N PRO A 542 -28.60 6.58 11.81
CA PRO A 542 -28.78 6.89 10.38
C PRO A 542 -27.63 7.72 9.79
N LEU A 543 -27.04 8.63 10.57
CA LEU A 543 -25.90 9.44 10.12
C LEU A 543 -24.61 8.62 10.05
N VAL A 544 -24.46 7.66 10.96
CA VAL A 544 -23.37 6.67 10.94
C VAL A 544 -23.49 5.76 9.71
N GLU A 545 -24.68 5.25 9.42
CA GLU A 545 -24.95 4.46 8.22
C GLU A 545 -24.67 5.27 6.94
N PHE A 546 -25.17 6.50 6.87
CA PHE A 546 -24.93 7.40 5.75
C PHE A 546 -23.43 7.67 5.55
N SER A 547 -22.69 7.92 6.63
CA SER A 547 -21.25 8.20 6.57
C SER A 547 -20.45 6.97 6.16
N TYR A 548 -20.83 5.78 6.63
CA TYR A 548 -20.22 4.52 6.22
C TYR A 548 -20.45 4.23 4.74
N ASN A 549 -21.70 4.28 4.27
CA ASN A 549 -22.05 3.95 2.89
C ASN A 549 -21.48 4.97 1.88
N ASN A 550 -21.19 6.20 2.31
CA ASN A 550 -20.52 7.21 1.48
C ASN A 550 -18.99 7.27 1.69
N SER A 551 -18.42 6.43 2.54
CA SER A 551 -16.98 6.37 2.73
C SER A 551 -16.33 5.51 1.64
N TYR A 552 -15.15 5.93 1.17
CA TYR A 552 -14.41 5.20 0.16
C TYR A 552 -13.90 3.87 0.74
N GLN A 553 -14.21 2.77 0.07
CA GLN A 553 -13.71 1.45 0.45
C GLN A 553 -12.62 0.99 -0.50
N THR A 554 -11.42 0.75 0.04
CA THR A 554 -10.25 0.31 -0.73
C THR A 554 -10.49 -0.96 -1.54
N SER A 555 -11.27 -1.90 -1.00
CA SER A 555 -11.60 -3.15 -1.68
C SER A 555 -12.54 -2.98 -2.87
N LEU A 556 -13.39 -1.95 -2.85
CA LEU A 556 -14.34 -1.64 -3.93
C LEU A 556 -13.79 -0.59 -4.91
N LYS A 557 -12.74 0.14 -4.50
CA LYS A 557 -12.23 1.35 -5.16
C LYS A 557 -13.29 2.44 -5.37
N MET A 558 -14.38 2.41 -4.59
CA MET A 558 -15.48 3.37 -4.60
C MET A 558 -16.25 3.31 -3.27
N ALA A 559 -17.25 4.17 -3.11
CA ALA A 559 -18.14 4.13 -1.94
C ALA A 559 -19.24 3.06 -2.12
N PRO A 560 -19.68 2.36 -1.05
CA PRO A 560 -20.78 1.41 -1.12
C PRO A 560 -22.06 1.98 -1.73
N TYR A 561 -22.37 3.26 -1.46
CA TYR A 561 -23.51 3.96 -2.06
C TYR A 561 -23.37 4.08 -3.58
N GLU A 562 -22.17 4.37 -4.06
CA GLU A 562 -21.88 4.47 -5.50
C GLU A 562 -22.03 3.10 -6.19
N ALA A 563 -21.56 2.03 -5.54
CA ALA A 563 -21.78 0.66 -6.01
C ALA A 563 -23.28 0.28 -6.02
N LEU A 564 -24.02 0.66 -4.97
CA LEU A 564 -25.44 0.34 -4.82
C LEU A 564 -26.35 1.13 -5.77
N TYR A 565 -26.10 2.42 -5.99
CA TYR A 565 -26.99 3.25 -6.79
C TYR A 565 -26.45 3.57 -8.19
N GLY A 566 -25.19 3.21 -8.49
CA GLY A 566 -24.55 3.50 -9.78
C GLY A 566 -24.33 5.00 -10.01
N ARG A 567 -24.38 5.80 -8.94
CA ARG A 567 -24.15 7.25 -8.95
C ARG A 567 -23.55 7.67 -7.63
N LYS A 568 -22.72 8.71 -7.67
CA LYS A 568 -22.24 9.35 -6.45
C LYS A 568 -23.40 9.99 -5.70
N CYS A 569 -23.37 9.89 -4.37
CA CYS A 569 -24.32 10.58 -3.52
C CYS A 569 -24.19 12.09 -3.73
N ARG A 570 -25.32 12.77 -3.97
CA ARG A 570 -25.34 14.24 -4.02
C ARG A 570 -25.18 14.76 -2.60
N MET A 571 -24.02 15.35 -2.33
CA MET A 571 -23.74 16.05 -1.07
C MET A 571 -24.16 17.52 -1.21
N PRO A 572 -24.68 18.16 -0.15
CA PRO A 572 -24.86 19.61 -0.14
C PRO A 572 -23.54 20.31 -0.51
N LEU A 573 -23.60 21.27 -1.42
CA LEU A 573 -22.45 21.96 -2.04
C LEU A 573 -21.46 22.58 -1.02
N TYR A 574 -21.91 22.87 0.20
CA TYR A 574 -21.11 23.47 1.28
C TYR A 574 -20.12 22.52 1.99
N TRP A 575 -20.15 21.22 1.71
CA TRP A 575 -19.26 20.24 2.37
C TRP A 575 -17.86 20.09 1.77
N THR A 576 -17.54 20.83 0.70
CA THR A 576 -16.26 20.71 -0.02
C THR A 576 -15.47 22.02 -0.09
N GLU A 577 -16.14 23.19 -0.03
CA GLU A 577 -15.50 24.49 -0.05
C GLU A 577 -15.93 25.30 1.18
N LEU A 578 -14.98 25.65 2.05
CA LEU A 578 -15.14 26.71 3.03
C LEU A 578 -15.19 28.04 2.27
N LYS A 579 -16.36 28.40 1.76
CA LYS A 579 -16.67 29.79 1.43
C LYS A 579 -17.74 30.28 2.39
N GLU A 580 -17.39 31.34 3.10
CA GLU A 580 -18.28 32.13 3.94
C GLU A 580 -19.41 32.68 3.06
N ASN A 581 -20.55 32.01 3.02
CA ASN A 581 -21.81 32.63 2.64
C ASN A 581 -22.86 32.13 3.62
N GLN A 582 -23.18 33.00 4.58
CA GLN A 582 -24.31 32.86 5.50
C GLN A 582 -25.60 32.71 4.71
N ILE A 583 -26.29 31.58 4.89
CA ILE A 583 -27.72 31.50 4.66
C ILE A 583 -28.37 31.12 6.00
N TYR A 584 -29.30 31.97 6.42
CA TYR A 584 -30.20 31.77 7.55
C TYR A 584 -31.17 30.61 7.25
N GLY A 585 -31.33 29.69 8.20
CA GLY A 585 -32.27 28.55 8.17
C GLY A 585 -31.60 27.26 7.68
N VAL A 586 -31.46 26.18 8.46
CA VAL A 586 -32.26 25.64 9.56
C VAL A 586 -31.26 25.02 10.55
N ASP A 587 -31.33 25.30 11.85
CA ASP A 587 -30.34 24.81 12.86
C ASP A 587 -30.08 23.30 12.79
N LEU A 588 -31.10 22.55 12.34
CA LEU A 588 -31.07 21.10 12.12
C LEU A 588 -30.09 20.67 11.01
N ILE A 589 -29.91 21.49 9.98
CA ILE A 589 -28.91 21.25 8.93
C ILE A 589 -27.53 21.45 9.52
N LYS A 590 -27.24 22.60 10.15
CA LYS A 590 -25.94 22.87 10.79
C LYS A 590 -25.57 21.81 11.83
N GLU A 591 -26.51 21.41 12.68
CA GLU A 591 -26.32 20.32 13.65
C GLU A 591 -25.98 19.00 12.94
N THR A 592 -26.69 18.67 11.85
CA THR A 592 -26.41 17.49 11.04
C THR A 592 -25.04 17.56 10.37
N GLU A 593 -24.63 18.74 9.87
CA GLU A 593 -23.34 18.97 9.24
C GLU A 593 -22.18 18.79 10.21
N GLU A 594 -22.27 19.40 11.40
CA GLU A 594 -21.28 19.23 12.47
C GLU A 594 -21.15 17.77 12.87
N LYS A 595 -22.28 17.06 13.04
CA LYS A 595 -22.28 15.64 13.44
C LYS A 595 -21.74 14.73 12.34
N VAL A 596 -22.06 14.97 11.07
CA VAL A 596 -21.48 14.22 9.95
C VAL A 596 -19.98 14.46 9.83
N LYS A 597 -19.51 15.70 10.08
CA LYS A 597 -18.08 16.02 10.11
C LYS A 597 -17.36 15.24 11.20
N VAL A 598 -17.89 15.24 12.43
CA VAL A 598 -17.34 14.44 13.54
C VAL A 598 -17.28 12.96 13.17
N ILE A 599 -18.35 12.39 12.59
CA ILE A 599 -18.39 10.99 12.19
C ILE A 599 -17.35 10.68 11.11
N ARG A 600 -17.13 11.59 10.15
CA ARG A 600 -16.10 11.45 9.11
C ARG A 600 -14.68 11.53 9.68
N ASP A 601 -14.44 12.44 10.62
CA ASP A 601 -13.15 12.56 11.30
C ASP A 601 -12.85 11.30 12.13
N CYS A 602 -13.87 10.73 12.78
CA CYS A 602 -13.78 9.44 13.47
C CYS A 602 -13.48 8.28 12.52
N LEU A 603 -14.12 8.24 11.34
CA LEU A 603 -13.84 7.27 10.28
C LEU A 603 -12.39 7.39 9.78
N LYS A 604 -11.92 8.61 9.54
CA LYS A 604 -10.54 8.88 9.11
C LYS A 604 -9.54 8.46 10.19
N ALA A 605 -9.78 8.81 11.45
CA ALA A 605 -8.95 8.39 12.57
C ALA A 605 -8.92 6.86 12.71
N THR A 606 -10.05 6.18 12.48
CA THR A 606 -10.12 4.71 12.48
C THR A 606 -9.31 4.11 11.32
N SER A 607 -9.44 4.66 10.12
CA SER A 607 -8.66 4.27 8.94
C SER A 607 -7.15 4.47 9.15
N ASP A 608 -6.75 5.63 9.69
CA ASP A 608 -5.35 5.97 9.99
C ASP A 608 -4.78 5.07 11.10
N ARG A 609 -5.58 4.75 12.14
CA ARG A 609 -5.23 3.76 13.16
C ARG A 609 -5.01 2.39 12.54
N GLN A 610 -5.93 1.90 11.73
CA GLN A 610 -5.82 0.60 11.06
C GLN A 610 -4.60 0.53 10.14
N LYS A 611 -4.32 1.61 9.40
CA LYS A 611 -3.11 1.75 8.58
C LYS A 611 -1.85 1.72 9.44
N SER A 612 -1.81 2.48 10.53
CA SER A 612 -0.67 2.48 11.46
C SER A 612 -0.41 1.12 12.10
N TYR A 613 -1.47 0.34 12.41
CA TYR A 613 -1.34 -1.03 12.92
C TYR A 613 -0.83 -2.03 11.86
N ALA A 614 -1.22 -1.85 10.60
CA ALA A 614 -0.68 -2.64 9.49
C ALA A 614 0.81 -2.31 9.24
N ASP A 615 1.18 -1.03 9.31
CA ASP A 615 2.55 -0.55 9.13
C ASP A 615 3.47 -0.96 10.30
N LEU A 616 2.95 -1.00 11.53
CA LEU A 616 3.69 -1.42 12.73
C LEU A 616 3.98 -2.93 12.76
N LYS A 617 3.16 -3.77 12.12
CA LYS A 617 3.43 -5.21 11.98
C LYS A 617 4.65 -5.53 11.09
N GLN A 618 5.28 -4.53 10.48
CA GLN A 618 6.55 -4.67 9.75
C GLN A 618 7.81 -4.32 10.58
N LYS A 619 7.69 -3.91 11.85
CA LYS A 619 8.85 -3.65 12.72
C LYS A 619 8.79 -4.51 13.98
N GLU A 620 9.87 -5.22 14.26
CA GLU A 620 10.10 -5.84 15.57
C GLU A 620 10.16 -4.73 16.63
N ILE A 621 9.29 -4.81 17.64
CA ILE A 621 9.23 -3.82 18.73
C ILE A 621 10.11 -4.35 19.86
N GLU A 622 11.20 -3.65 20.17
CA GLU A 622 12.04 -3.93 21.34
C GLU A 622 11.89 -2.84 22.41
N PHE A 623 11.88 -3.25 23.69
CA PHE A 623 11.85 -2.36 24.87
C PHE A 623 13.15 -2.47 25.67
N GLN A 624 13.53 -1.39 26.36
CA GLN A 624 14.68 -1.35 27.27
C GLN A 624 14.23 -1.41 28.74
N VAL A 625 15.12 -1.86 29.64
CA VAL A 625 14.89 -1.83 31.09
C VAL A 625 14.75 -0.37 31.55
N GLY A 626 13.73 -0.08 32.35
CA GLY A 626 13.35 1.28 32.76
C GLY A 626 12.31 1.97 31.85
N ASP A 627 11.98 1.40 30.68
CA ASP A 627 10.88 1.91 29.86
C ASP A 627 9.54 1.70 30.58
N LYS A 628 8.65 2.71 30.50
CA LYS A 628 7.26 2.58 30.93
C LYS A 628 6.42 1.97 29.80
N VAL A 629 5.58 1.01 30.14
CA VAL A 629 4.71 0.30 29.18
C VAL A 629 3.30 0.10 29.72
N PHE A 630 2.33 0.03 28.81
CA PHE A 630 0.99 -0.41 29.12
C PHE A 630 0.84 -1.91 28.86
N LEU A 631 0.19 -2.62 29.78
CA LEU A 631 -0.12 -4.04 29.72
C LEU A 631 -1.53 -4.27 29.15
N LYS A 632 -1.66 -5.14 28.16
CA LYS A 632 -2.93 -5.48 27.50
C LYS A 632 -3.79 -6.41 28.36
N VAL A 633 -5.06 -6.06 28.55
CA VAL A 633 -6.04 -6.90 29.26
C VAL A 633 -6.89 -7.65 28.24
N SER A 634 -6.78 -8.98 28.18
CA SER A 634 -7.62 -9.80 27.32
C SER A 634 -9.02 -10.02 27.93
N PRO A 635 -10.13 -9.88 27.17
CA PRO A 635 -11.48 -9.96 27.75
C PRO A 635 -11.94 -11.37 28.18
N TRP A 636 -11.12 -12.41 28.02
CA TRP A 636 -11.56 -13.82 27.98
C TRP A 636 -10.93 -14.78 29.00
N LYS A 637 -10.23 -14.29 30.04
CA LYS A 637 -9.88 -15.13 31.20
C LYS A 637 -10.57 -14.59 32.44
N LYS A 638 -11.18 -15.48 33.22
CA LYS A 638 -11.90 -15.24 34.49
C LYS A 638 -11.02 -14.68 35.63
N VAL A 639 -9.91 -14.02 35.32
CA VAL A 639 -8.90 -13.56 36.28
C VAL A 639 -8.79 -12.04 36.16
N LEU A 640 -9.19 -11.37 37.24
CA LEU A 640 -9.34 -9.93 37.48
C LEU A 640 -10.63 -9.23 37.00
N ARG A 641 -11.52 -9.01 37.98
CA ARG A 641 -12.67 -8.11 37.89
C ARG A 641 -12.22 -6.70 38.28
N PHE A 642 -11.89 -5.86 37.30
CA PHE A 642 -11.92 -4.41 37.53
C PHE A 642 -13.39 -3.96 37.54
N GLY A 643 -13.78 -3.15 38.52
CA GLY A 643 -15.17 -2.84 38.92
C GLY A 643 -16.11 -2.16 37.89
N ARG A 644 -15.91 -2.33 36.58
CA ARG A 644 -16.88 -1.96 35.53
C ARG A 644 -17.06 -3.12 34.55
N LYS A 645 -18.32 -3.56 34.36
CA LYS A 645 -18.71 -4.56 33.36
C LYS A 645 -18.84 -3.93 31.97
N GLY A 646 -18.42 -4.65 30.92
CA GLY A 646 -18.85 -4.41 29.53
C GLY A 646 -17.74 -4.14 28.51
N LYS A 647 -18.12 -4.17 27.23
CA LYS A 647 -17.31 -4.01 26.00
C LYS A 647 -16.61 -2.63 25.88
N LEU A 648 -16.76 -1.78 26.89
CA LEU A 648 -16.24 -0.41 27.02
C LEU A 648 -15.09 -0.28 28.04
N SER A 649 -14.56 -1.39 28.57
CA SER A 649 -13.40 -1.35 29.46
C SER A 649 -12.11 -1.00 28.71
N PRO A 650 -11.15 -0.29 29.34
CA PRO A 650 -9.86 0.00 28.73
C PRO A 650 -9.13 -1.31 28.41
N HIS A 651 -8.65 -1.45 27.17
CA HIS A 651 -7.94 -2.64 26.71
C HIS A 651 -6.50 -2.74 27.26
N PHE A 652 -6.01 -1.69 27.90
CA PHE A 652 -4.65 -1.57 28.40
C PHE A 652 -4.64 -0.92 29.80
N ILE A 653 -3.79 -1.41 30.69
CA ILE A 653 -3.58 -0.94 32.07
C ILE A 653 -2.09 -0.57 32.29
N GLY A 654 -1.81 0.36 33.21
CA GLY A 654 -0.47 0.92 33.41
C GLY A 654 -0.50 2.46 33.36
N PRO A 655 0.66 3.15 33.32
CA PRO A 655 1.98 2.63 32.93
C PRO A 655 2.72 1.87 34.04
N TYR A 656 3.34 0.75 33.68
CA TYR A 656 4.25 -0.03 34.54
C TYR A 656 5.68 0.03 34.00
N GLU A 657 6.66 0.00 34.89
CA GLU A 657 8.08 0.04 34.54
C GLU A 657 8.62 -1.36 34.24
N ILE A 658 9.47 -1.48 33.22
CA ILE A 658 10.17 -2.74 32.92
C ILE A 658 11.36 -2.89 33.86
N ILE A 659 11.33 -3.92 34.70
CA ILE A 659 12.40 -4.25 35.66
C ILE A 659 13.53 -5.03 34.98
N GLU A 660 13.18 -6.03 34.16
CA GLU A 660 14.18 -6.89 33.52
C GLU A 660 13.67 -7.47 32.20
N LYS A 661 14.60 -7.85 31.32
CA LYS A 661 14.31 -8.63 30.11
C LYS A 661 14.61 -10.10 30.39
N VAL A 662 13.57 -10.93 30.51
CA VAL A 662 13.65 -12.35 30.91
C VAL A 662 13.97 -13.27 29.71
N GLY A 663 13.82 -12.77 28.47
CA GLY A 663 14.19 -13.47 27.24
C GLY A 663 14.13 -12.56 26.00
N LEU A 664 14.32 -13.10 24.80
CA LEU A 664 14.30 -12.30 23.54
C LEU A 664 13.00 -11.49 23.37
N VAL A 665 11.87 -12.04 23.83
CA VAL A 665 10.51 -11.51 23.62
C VAL A 665 9.68 -11.35 24.91
N ALA A 666 10.30 -11.47 26.09
CA ALA A 666 9.59 -11.41 27.38
C ALA A 666 10.24 -10.44 28.37
N TYR A 667 9.41 -9.67 29.08
CA TYR A 667 9.82 -8.60 29.99
C TYR A 667 9.11 -8.71 31.34
N ARG A 668 9.83 -8.47 32.44
CA ARG A 668 9.30 -8.38 33.80
C ARG A 668 8.87 -6.95 34.11
N LEU A 669 7.68 -6.76 34.68
CA LEU A 669 7.10 -5.46 35.01
C LEU A 669 7.00 -5.22 36.52
N ALA A 670 7.18 -3.96 36.94
CA ALA A 670 6.89 -3.49 38.29
C ALA A 670 5.36 -3.33 38.48
N LEU A 671 4.69 -4.41 38.91
CA LEU A 671 3.27 -4.39 39.19
C LEU A 671 2.97 -3.90 40.63
N PRO A 672 1.89 -3.14 40.86
CA PRO A 672 1.47 -2.72 42.19
C PRO A 672 0.99 -3.90 43.05
N PRO A 673 0.94 -3.75 44.39
CA PRO A 673 0.56 -4.83 45.34
C PRO A 673 -0.82 -5.44 45.06
N GLU A 674 -1.72 -4.64 44.48
CA GLU A 674 -3.06 -5.04 44.06
C GLU A 674 -3.07 -6.14 42.98
N LEU A 675 -1.94 -6.33 42.28
CA LEU A 675 -1.76 -7.29 41.18
C LEU A 675 -0.79 -8.44 41.51
N GLU A 676 -0.41 -8.63 42.78
CA GLU A 676 0.51 -9.70 43.24
C GLU A 676 0.10 -11.11 42.83
N ARG A 677 -1.18 -11.35 42.52
CA ARG A 677 -1.69 -12.64 42.05
C ARG A 677 -1.38 -12.94 40.57
N ILE A 678 -0.87 -11.96 39.81
CA ILE A 678 -0.51 -12.10 38.40
C ILE A 678 1.00 -12.27 38.30
N HIS A 679 1.44 -13.25 37.51
CA HIS A 679 2.86 -13.38 37.20
C HIS A 679 3.37 -12.12 36.49
N ASP A 680 4.47 -11.58 36.95
CA ASP A 680 5.04 -10.29 36.58
C ASP A 680 5.78 -10.28 35.23
N VAL A 681 5.80 -11.40 34.49
CA VAL A 681 6.54 -11.57 33.22
C VAL A 681 5.57 -11.69 32.05
N PHE A 682 5.73 -10.81 31.06
CA PHE A 682 4.81 -10.70 29.92
C PHE A 682 5.55 -10.71 28.59
N HIS A 683 4.91 -11.32 27.58
CA HIS A 683 5.41 -11.32 26.21
C HIS A 683 5.27 -9.93 25.57
N VAL A 684 6.21 -9.55 24.68
CA VAL A 684 6.29 -8.26 23.99
C VAL A 684 4.99 -7.86 23.28
N SER A 685 4.22 -8.83 22.79
CA SER A 685 2.91 -8.62 22.14
C SER A 685 1.79 -8.16 23.09
N MET A 686 1.99 -8.31 24.40
CA MET A 686 1.07 -7.85 25.43
C MET A 686 1.44 -6.45 25.96
N LEU A 687 2.56 -5.89 25.51
CA LEU A 687 3.11 -4.62 25.98
C LEU A 687 2.98 -3.54 24.90
N ARG A 688 2.73 -2.30 25.33
CA ARG A 688 2.68 -1.13 24.46
C ARG A 688 3.53 0.00 25.05
N ARG A 689 4.40 0.60 24.25
CA ARG A 689 5.28 1.70 24.70
C ARG A 689 4.46 2.87 25.25
N TYR A 690 4.79 3.34 26.46
CA TYR A 690 4.30 4.60 26.98
C TYR A 690 5.09 5.75 26.34
N ARG A 691 4.40 6.77 25.84
CA ARG A 691 5.01 8.06 25.46
C ARG A 691 4.58 9.07 26.50
N SER A 692 5.54 9.71 27.16
CA SER A 692 5.28 10.73 28.17
C SER A 692 4.50 11.89 27.55
N ASP A 693 3.25 12.05 27.98
CA ASP A 693 2.43 13.21 27.68
C ASP A 693 2.33 14.07 28.97
N PRO A 694 2.78 15.33 28.97
CA PRO A 694 2.67 16.25 30.11
C PRO A 694 1.22 16.52 30.56
N SER A 695 0.22 16.12 29.77
CA SER A 695 -1.21 16.31 30.08
C SER A 695 -1.87 15.17 30.86
N HIS A 696 -1.16 14.07 31.16
CA HIS A 696 -1.69 13.02 32.04
C HIS A 696 -1.67 13.49 33.51
N ILE A 697 -2.76 14.13 33.90
CA ILE A 697 -3.06 14.51 35.27
C ILE A 697 -3.08 13.27 36.17
N ILE A 698 -2.40 13.45 37.31
CA ILE A 698 -2.27 12.60 38.48
C ILE A 698 -3.59 11.93 38.86
N SER A 699 -3.52 10.66 39.28
CA SER A 699 -4.62 9.89 39.85
C SER A 699 -5.43 10.69 40.87
N LEU A 700 -6.74 10.86 40.63
CA LEU A 700 -7.66 11.34 41.64
C LEU A 700 -7.74 10.31 42.76
N THR A 701 -7.17 10.63 43.93
CA THR A 701 -7.46 9.91 45.17
C THR A 701 -8.96 10.06 45.43
N LYS A 702 -9.68 8.94 45.53
CA LYS A 702 -11.10 8.95 45.89
C LYS A 702 -11.25 9.53 47.30
N ILE A 703 -12.05 10.59 47.42
CA ILE A 703 -12.52 11.11 48.71
C ILE A 703 -13.85 10.44 48.99
N GLU A 704 -13.99 9.75 50.11
CA GLU A 704 -15.28 9.28 50.60
C GLU A 704 -16.04 10.46 51.22
N LEU A 705 -17.05 10.94 50.51
CA LEU A 705 -17.98 11.96 51.03
C LEU A 705 -19.07 11.27 51.85
N ARG A 706 -19.37 11.81 53.03
CA ARG A 706 -20.54 11.39 53.80
C ARG A 706 -21.81 11.90 53.10
N LEU A 707 -22.96 11.30 53.39
CA LEU A 707 -24.25 11.59 52.73
C LEU A 707 -24.71 13.06 52.88
N ASP A 708 -24.14 13.81 53.83
CA ASP A 708 -24.37 15.23 54.06
C ASP A 708 -23.38 16.15 53.29
N MET A 709 -22.60 15.58 52.36
CA MET A 709 -21.56 16.27 51.56
C MET A 709 -20.40 16.84 52.40
N THR A 710 -20.24 16.40 53.64
CA THR A 710 -19.06 16.72 54.46
C THR A 710 -17.94 15.69 54.25
N TYR A 711 -16.69 16.11 54.47
CA TYR A 711 -15.50 15.25 54.40
C TYR A 711 -14.64 15.44 55.64
N GLU A 712 -13.86 14.44 56.04
CA GLU A 712 -12.94 14.55 57.18
C GLU A 712 -11.68 15.35 56.78
N GLU A 713 -11.41 16.45 57.49
CA GLU A 713 -10.18 17.23 57.34
C GLU A 713 -9.07 16.62 58.22
N GLU A 714 -7.95 16.18 57.63
CA GLU A 714 -6.80 15.66 58.38
C GLU A 714 -5.83 16.79 58.81
N PRO A 715 -5.35 16.80 60.07
CA PRO A 715 -4.37 17.78 60.53
C PRO A 715 -2.96 17.41 60.06
N ILE A 716 -2.29 18.32 59.33
CA ILE A 716 -0.94 18.08 58.80
C ILE A 716 0.13 18.36 59.86
N LYS A 717 0.06 19.51 60.55
CA LYS A 717 1.13 19.94 61.48
C LYS A 717 0.66 20.97 62.50
N ILE A 718 1.12 20.87 63.75
CA ILE A 718 0.92 21.91 64.78
C ILE A 718 1.95 23.02 64.58
N LEU A 719 1.48 24.25 64.39
CA LEU A 719 2.32 25.43 64.12
C LEU A 719 2.69 26.20 65.38
N ALA A 720 1.84 26.21 66.41
CA ALA A 720 2.11 26.92 67.66
C ALA A 720 1.31 26.37 68.84
N ARG A 721 1.85 26.52 70.06
CA ARG A 721 1.21 26.16 71.34
C ARG A 721 1.15 27.39 72.24
N LYS A 722 0.00 27.67 72.86
CA LYS A 722 -0.18 28.77 73.82
C LYS A 722 -1.02 28.29 75.00
N VAL A 723 -0.54 28.51 76.23
CA VAL A 723 -1.31 28.16 77.44
C VAL A 723 -2.06 29.40 77.92
N LYS A 724 -3.39 29.32 77.97
CA LYS A 724 -4.24 30.37 78.55
C LYS A 724 -4.57 29.99 79.99
N LYS A 725 -4.03 30.72 80.96
CA LYS A 725 -4.39 30.59 82.38
C LYS A 725 -5.69 31.36 82.64
N LEU A 726 -6.70 30.67 83.16
CA LEU A 726 -7.92 31.23 83.72
C LEU A 726 -7.86 31.08 85.25
N ARG A 727 -8.66 31.85 85.99
CA ARG A 727 -8.57 31.97 87.47
C ARG A 727 -8.33 30.65 88.22
N ASN A 728 -8.96 29.54 87.80
CA ASN A 728 -8.80 28.23 88.46
C ASN A 728 -8.26 27.09 87.56
N LYS A 729 -7.91 27.32 86.28
CA LYS A 729 -7.39 26.27 85.36
C LYS A 729 -6.49 26.83 84.25
N SER A 730 -5.46 26.10 83.86
CA SER A 730 -4.67 26.33 82.64
C SER A 730 -5.21 25.49 81.48
N VAL A 731 -5.45 26.12 80.33
CA VAL A 731 -5.86 25.41 79.11
C VAL A 731 -4.80 25.59 78.02
N ALA A 732 -4.29 24.48 77.51
CA ALA A 732 -3.38 24.47 76.36
C ALA A 732 -4.18 24.64 75.06
N LEU A 733 -3.82 25.66 74.28
CA LEU A 733 -4.37 25.91 72.95
C LEU A 733 -3.30 25.63 71.90
N VAL A 734 -3.69 25.02 70.79
CA VAL A 734 -2.83 24.78 69.63
C VAL A 734 -3.36 25.43 68.38
N LYS A 735 -2.42 25.89 67.55
CA LYS A 735 -2.68 26.32 66.18
C LYS A 735 -2.23 25.19 65.25
N VAL A 736 -3.16 24.62 64.49
CA VAL A 736 -2.91 23.44 63.64
C VAL A 736 -3.15 23.82 62.17
N LEU A 737 -2.27 23.33 61.29
CA LEU A 737 -2.37 23.44 59.83
C LEU A 737 -3.18 22.26 59.29
N TRP A 738 -4.23 22.54 58.54
CA TRP A 738 -5.16 21.55 57.99
C TRP A 738 -5.06 21.48 56.45
N GLN A 739 -5.29 20.30 55.86
CA GLN A 739 -5.25 20.12 54.41
C GLN A 739 -6.63 20.40 53.79
N LYS A 740 -6.72 21.40 52.90
CA LYS A 740 -7.91 21.66 52.07
C LYS A 740 -7.52 21.66 50.59
N ILE A 741 -8.36 21.08 49.75
CA ILE A 741 -8.08 20.80 48.32
C ILE A 741 -7.61 22.09 47.61
N GLY A 742 -6.38 22.05 47.07
CA GLY A 742 -5.89 22.97 46.03
C GLY A 742 -5.38 24.36 46.46
N LEU A 743 -5.62 24.82 47.70
CA LEU A 743 -5.14 26.14 48.18
C LEU A 743 -4.69 26.07 49.64
N LYS A 744 -3.40 26.34 49.90
CA LYS A 744 -2.89 26.53 51.27
C LYS A 744 -3.42 27.86 51.82
N ARG A 745 -4.49 27.83 52.64
CA ARG A 745 -4.97 28.99 53.39
C ARG A 745 -4.66 28.83 54.88
N LEU A 746 -4.00 29.83 55.47
CA LEU A 746 -3.82 29.94 56.92
C LEU A 746 -5.17 30.33 57.55
N HIS A 747 -5.87 29.40 58.18
CA HIS A 747 -6.96 29.77 59.09
C HIS A 747 -6.41 30.04 60.50
N GLY A 748 -6.67 31.24 60.99
CA GLY A 748 -6.05 31.83 62.17
C GLY A 748 -6.75 31.58 63.50
N ASN A 749 -7.42 30.44 63.73
CA ASN A 749 -8.11 30.21 65.00
C ASN A 749 -7.45 29.12 65.85
N LEU A 750 -7.10 29.48 67.09
CA LEU A 750 -6.57 28.58 68.13
C LEU A 750 -7.69 27.65 68.60
N LYS A 751 -7.48 26.33 68.57
CA LYS A 751 -8.40 25.33 69.11
C LYS A 751 -7.85 24.76 70.43
N LYS A 752 -8.75 24.37 71.34
CA LYS A 752 -8.38 23.64 72.57
C LYS A 752 -7.87 22.25 72.17
N LEU A 753 -6.75 21.85 72.77
CA LEU A 753 -6.27 20.47 72.74
C LEU A 753 -7.15 19.60 73.62
#